data_AF-A0AA45QRM1-F1
#
_entry.id   AF-A0AA45QRM1-F1
#
_cell.length_a   1.000
_cell.length_b   1.000
_cell.length_c   1.000
_cell.angle_alpha   90.00
_cell.angle_beta   90.00
_cell.angle_gamma   90.00
#
_symmetry.space_group_name_H-M   'P 1'
#
loop_
_entity.id
_entity.type
_entity.pdbx_description
1 polymer ?
#
loop_
_entity_poly.entity_id
_entity_poly.type
_entity_poly.pdbx_seq_one_letter_code
_entity_poly.pdbx_strand_id
1 'polypeptide(L)'
;MKFKTSILLATAVVTTLGGGALSSHNVVNVFGNSKVYAATSRDITITGETFPDYFQSNGSAAAHPYDEVNYIQTLTDDATYLAGNVTLTTKVDMSQSFSFKGEVNLGNKSKQDGGADGIGFLFHPGDTDVVGAIGGAAGIGGVQGAFGFKLDTYYNGTSESSFMADPDIYSASKSATKTDESFGAFVDGTDGVAKTIEEGSLTIPQPTDNQFLPFEIVYDGTTETMTVTYNGETWEKNVKEFMGNETAMSFSIAASTGGNKNLQQLKNVTFTYTIAQGTVVSHFVDEDGNPILDADGNPISEEESGDLNTTWSLKPKEIPGYTFKEVKDNEPTEGTYTANDQEVTFVYTRNVGQADVTYIDDTTGKTLTTKDLSGGVGTSLNYATADTIKSYTDAGYVLVSDDYPTQDVQFTEEPQHYEVHLKHDTTEGSEEKEVKETIHYVFENGDLAKEDYQATPITFSRSYVMDKVTGEKTYGEWKAVNGNQFDEVASPEIKGYTPDQDKVSSIPNVTVDMDDIEKTVTYKRNPGSVVITYIDDTTNKVLEEKELTGEVESLVDYTTADRIKYYIDKGFVLVSDGYPESEVTFTEDGQKYIIRLKHDEMREDEEKMVNETIHYVFQNGESASEDYVATPIKFSRTVTTDKVTGEITYGAWQAENGNQFAEVVSPKIKGYSADQSKIDAITGITPETGDIEKTVVYTKDTSTTTLPPVTFPDSGNPSLPNQVIDNQKTEEFDFKSDDTADVPTSEEGTEVTTEEDNLPITGENITKMRLLSTLGVFLLAVSAMLYELKRRIKKQ
;
A
#
# COMPACT_ATOMS: atom_id res chain seq x y z
N MET A 1 -82.82 4.32 -14.25
CA MET A 1 -83.91 3.55 -14.91
C MET A 1 -83.57 2.07 -14.82
N LYS A 2 -84.54 1.17 -14.60
CA LYS A 2 -84.38 -0.29 -14.32
C LYS A 2 -83.68 -0.66 -13.00
N PHE A 3 -84.43 -0.61 -11.90
CA PHE A 3 -84.15 -1.44 -10.73
C PHE A 3 -84.50 -2.90 -11.03
N LYS A 4 -83.70 -3.85 -10.54
CA LYS A 4 -84.07 -5.27 -10.41
C LYS A 4 -84.25 -5.56 -8.92
N THR A 5 -85.49 -5.85 -8.52
CA THR A 5 -85.80 -6.26 -7.15
C THR A 5 -85.51 -7.76 -7.01
N SER A 6 -84.54 -8.12 -6.18
CA SER A 6 -84.30 -9.51 -5.76
C SER A 6 -84.84 -9.68 -4.35
N ILE A 7 -86.01 -10.32 -4.23
CA ILE A 7 -86.58 -10.71 -2.94
C ILE A 7 -85.86 -11.98 -2.48
N LEU A 8 -85.09 -11.88 -1.40
CA LEU A 8 -84.47 -13.05 -0.76
C LEU A 8 -85.45 -13.65 0.24
N LEU A 9 -86.02 -14.81 -0.10
CA LEU A 9 -86.99 -15.51 0.75
C LEU A 9 -86.24 -16.44 1.72
N ALA A 10 -86.11 -16.03 2.98
CA ALA A 10 -85.46 -16.84 4.01
C ALA A 10 -86.38 -17.99 4.49
N THR A 11 -86.25 -19.17 3.88
CA THR A 11 -86.90 -20.40 4.35
C THR A 11 -86.26 -20.91 5.64
N ALA A 12 -86.95 -20.76 6.77
CA ALA A 12 -86.58 -21.42 8.02
C ALA A 12 -86.83 -22.93 7.93
N VAL A 13 -85.76 -23.73 8.05
CA VAL A 13 -85.83 -25.20 8.09
C VAL A 13 -86.04 -25.65 9.53
N VAL A 14 -87.22 -26.18 9.84
CA VAL A 14 -87.49 -26.83 11.13
C VAL A 14 -87.06 -28.30 11.06
N THR A 15 -85.89 -28.62 11.64
CA THR A 15 -85.47 -30.01 11.89
C THR A 15 -85.96 -30.50 13.25
N THR A 16 -86.93 -31.41 13.26
CA THR A 16 -87.38 -32.12 14.47
C THR A 16 -86.53 -33.34 14.78
N LEU A 17 -85.79 -33.27 15.89
CA LEU A 17 -85.16 -34.35 16.68
C LEU A 17 -85.02 -33.75 18.09
N GLY A 18 -85.16 -34.43 19.22
CA GLY A 18 -85.44 -35.82 19.57
C GLY A 18 -85.31 -35.89 21.10
N GLY A 19 -86.18 -36.61 21.80
CA GLY A 19 -86.40 -36.36 23.23
C GLY A 19 -85.19 -36.53 24.17
N GLY A 20 -85.02 -35.57 25.09
CA GLY A 20 -84.11 -35.63 26.24
C GLY A 20 -84.70 -34.82 27.40
N ALA A 21 -84.64 -35.34 28.63
CA ALA A 21 -85.35 -34.77 29.77
C ALA A 21 -84.71 -33.46 30.27
N LEU A 22 -85.52 -32.42 30.44
CA LEU A 22 -85.11 -31.15 31.06
C LEU A 22 -85.39 -31.16 32.57
N SER A 23 -84.34 -30.91 33.34
CA SER A 23 -84.45 -30.52 34.75
C SER A 23 -84.99 -29.09 34.85
N SER A 24 -85.90 -28.84 35.79
CA SER A 24 -86.46 -27.52 36.03
C SER A 24 -85.40 -26.57 36.60
N HIS A 25 -84.96 -25.59 35.81
CA HIS A 25 -84.35 -24.35 36.30
C HIS A 25 -85.26 -23.19 35.90
N ASN A 26 -85.33 -22.17 36.76
CA ASN A 26 -86.20 -21.02 36.56
C ASN A 26 -85.80 -20.26 35.29
N VAL A 27 -86.67 -20.29 34.28
CA VAL A 27 -86.56 -19.40 33.13
C VAL A 27 -87.05 -18.02 33.56
N VAL A 28 -86.11 -17.09 33.73
CA VAL A 28 -86.44 -15.65 33.73
C VAL A 28 -87.00 -15.32 32.35
N ASN A 29 -88.17 -14.69 32.32
CA ASN A 29 -88.90 -14.44 31.08
C ASN A 29 -88.28 -13.25 30.31
N VAL A 30 -87.11 -13.48 29.68
CA VAL A 30 -86.44 -12.49 28.82
C VAL A 30 -87.04 -12.53 27.42
N PHE A 31 -88.26 -12.03 27.31
CA PHE A 31 -88.83 -11.51 26.07
C PHE A 31 -89.25 -10.06 26.31
N GLY A 32 -88.26 -9.17 26.31
CA GLY A 32 -88.53 -7.76 26.08
C GLY A 32 -89.10 -7.62 24.67
N ASN A 33 -90.30 -7.06 24.55
CA ASN A 33 -90.89 -6.78 23.24
C ASN A 33 -90.13 -5.62 22.60
N SER A 34 -89.11 -5.92 21.78
CA SER A 34 -88.49 -4.94 20.89
C SER A 34 -89.55 -4.40 19.92
N LYS A 35 -90.12 -3.23 20.23
CA LYS A 35 -91.08 -2.54 19.36
C LYS A 35 -90.35 -2.10 18.09
N VAL A 36 -90.64 -2.75 16.97
CA VAL A 36 -90.12 -2.37 15.65
C VAL A 36 -90.88 -1.13 15.17
N TYR A 37 -90.20 0.02 15.16
CA TYR A 37 -90.73 1.25 14.55
C TYR A 37 -90.76 1.10 13.03
N ALA A 38 -91.94 0.81 12.49
CA ALA A 38 -92.12 0.62 11.05
C ALA A 38 -92.10 1.97 10.31
N ALA A 39 -90.98 2.24 9.64
CA ALA A 39 -90.72 3.28 8.63
C ALA A 39 -91.85 4.28 8.31
N THR A 40 -91.65 5.57 8.66
CA THR A 40 -91.62 6.69 7.68
C THR A 40 -91.38 8.07 8.30
N SER A 41 -91.44 8.25 9.62
CA SER A 41 -90.97 9.47 10.27
C SER A 41 -90.17 9.18 11.54
N ARG A 42 -89.14 10.00 11.78
CA ARG A 42 -88.44 10.12 13.07
C ARG A 42 -89.19 11.05 14.04
N ASP A 43 -90.21 11.76 13.57
CA ASP A 43 -91.03 12.66 14.39
C ASP A 43 -92.00 11.86 15.26
N ILE A 44 -91.92 12.09 16.57
CA ILE A 44 -92.75 11.46 17.60
C ILE A 44 -93.51 12.55 18.35
N THR A 45 -94.78 12.29 18.65
CA THR A 45 -95.54 13.02 19.68
C THR A 45 -95.86 12.06 20.82
N ILE A 46 -95.15 12.20 21.93
CA ILE A 46 -95.49 11.59 23.21
C ILE A 46 -96.72 12.33 23.77
N THR A 47 -97.69 11.61 24.32
CA THR A 47 -98.82 12.16 25.09
C THR A 47 -98.83 11.57 26.50
N GLY A 48 -99.75 12.01 27.37
CA GLY A 48 -99.92 11.40 28.70
C GLY A 48 -100.19 9.89 28.64
N GLU A 49 -100.91 9.42 27.61
CA GLU A 49 -101.17 7.98 27.42
C GLU A 49 -99.90 7.19 27.06
N THR A 50 -98.97 7.80 26.32
CA THR A 50 -97.74 7.13 25.84
C THR A 50 -96.49 7.54 26.62
N PHE A 51 -96.60 8.36 27.66
CA PHE A 51 -95.47 8.81 28.46
C PHE A 51 -94.57 7.66 28.96
N PRO A 52 -95.10 6.60 29.61
CA PRO A 52 -94.27 5.49 30.10
C PRO A 52 -93.70 4.56 29.00
N ASP A 53 -94.07 4.75 27.72
CA ASP A 53 -93.46 4.03 26.60
C ASP A 53 -92.12 4.65 26.14
N TYR A 54 -91.89 5.94 26.45
CA TYR A 54 -90.74 6.72 26.00
C TYR A 54 -89.91 7.33 27.13
N PHE A 55 -90.48 7.47 28.33
CA PHE A 55 -89.75 7.92 29.52
C PHE A 55 -89.52 6.77 30.50
N GLN A 56 -88.27 6.58 30.92
CA GLN A 56 -87.88 5.69 32.00
C GLN A 56 -87.84 6.45 33.32
N SER A 57 -88.66 6.06 34.29
CA SER A 57 -88.65 6.64 35.64
C SER A 57 -87.57 5.97 36.50
N ASN A 58 -86.74 6.79 37.16
CA ASN A 58 -85.62 6.33 38.00
C ASN A 58 -85.69 6.94 39.42
N GLY A 59 -84.95 6.35 40.37
CA GLY A 59 -84.89 6.84 41.76
C GLY A 59 -86.26 6.80 42.46
N SER A 60 -86.64 7.85 43.19
CA SER A 60 -87.96 7.96 43.81
C SER A 60 -89.10 8.00 42.79
N ALA A 61 -88.87 8.44 41.55
CA ALA A 61 -89.89 8.39 40.50
C ALA A 61 -90.25 6.94 40.13
N ALA A 62 -89.29 6.02 40.17
CA ALA A 62 -89.54 4.58 39.94
C ALA A 62 -90.35 3.93 41.08
N ALA A 63 -90.31 4.49 42.30
CA ALA A 63 -91.11 4.02 43.42
C ALA A 63 -92.59 4.44 43.32
N HIS A 64 -92.92 5.37 42.43
CA HIS A 64 -94.26 5.86 42.15
C HIS A 64 -94.65 5.54 40.69
N PRO A 65 -95.35 4.42 40.46
CA PRO A 65 -95.87 4.08 39.14
C PRO A 65 -96.66 5.25 38.54
N TYR A 66 -96.49 5.45 37.24
CA TYR A 66 -97.20 6.49 36.48
C TYR A 66 -98.71 6.37 36.68
N ASP A 67 -99.38 7.48 37.01
CA ASP A 67 -100.84 7.52 37.10
C ASP A 67 -101.44 7.59 35.69
N GLU A 68 -101.72 6.43 35.11
CA GLU A 68 -102.34 6.27 33.79
C GLU A 68 -103.74 6.90 33.67
N VAL A 69 -104.40 7.27 34.79
CA VAL A 69 -105.76 7.83 34.80
C VAL A 69 -105.73 9.36 34.80
N ASN A 70 -104.83 9.96 35.57
CA ASN A 70 -104.69 11.42 35.67
C ASN A 70 -103.48 11.97 34.88
N TYR A 71 -102.71 11.09 34.25
CA TYR A 71 -101.48 11.36 33.50
C TYR A 71 -100.40 12.05 34.32
N ILE A 72 -100.18 11.58 35.56
CA ILE A 72 -99.24 12.17 36.53
C ILE A 72 -98.00 11.28 36.72
N GLN A 73 -96.82 11.87 36.61
CA GLN A 73 -95.58 11.31 37.14
C GLN A 73 -95.17 12.07 38.40
N THR A 74 -95.07 11.37 39.53
CA THR A 74 -94.42 11.90 40.74
C THR A 74 -92.90 11.72 40.61
N LEU A 75 -92.12 12.78 40.80
CA LEU A 75 -90.66 12.72 40.85
C LEU A 75 -90.18 12.51 42.29
N THR A 76 -90.70 13.31 43.25
CA THR A 76 -90.47 13.13 44.69
C THR A 76 -91.77 13.29 45.48
N ASP A 77 -91.92 12.55 46.56
CA ASP A 77 -92.92 12.85 47.60
C ASP A 77 -92.56 14.14 48.35
N ASP A 78 -93.50 14.68 49.13
CA ASP A 78 -93.18 15.59 50.24
C ASP A 78 -92.50 14.83 51.40
N ALA A 79 -91.33 14.26 51.13
CA ALA A 79 -90.41 13.61 52.06
C ALA A 79 -88.96 14.08 51.81
N THR A 80 -88.10 14.02 52.83
CA THR A 80 -86.70 14.44 52.77
C THR A 80 -85.79 13.39 52.15
N TYR A 81 -84.69 13.81 51.53
CA TYR A 81 -83.63 12.94 50.97
C TYR A 81 -84.12 12.01 49.86
N LEU A 82 -85.00 12.52 48.99
CA LEU A 82 -85.44 11.84 47.77
C LEU A 82 -84.74 12.41 46.53
N ALA A 83 -84.66 11.60 45.49
CA ALA A 83 -84.12 11.97 44.20
C ALA A 83 -84.79 11.11 43.14
N GLY A 84 -85.51 11.72 42.21
CA GLY A 84 -86.27 11.02 41.19
C GLY A 84 -86.24 11.78 39.88
N ASN A 85 -86.16 11.04 38.78
CA ASN A 85 -86.10 11.61 37.46
C ASN A 85 -86.86 10.73 36.46
N VAL A 86 -87.10 11.30 35.29
CA VAL A 86 -87.51 10.61 34.09
C VAL A 86 -86.51 10.92 32.97
N THR A 87 -86.00 9.89 32.30
CA THR A 87 -85.11 10.02 31.15
C THR A 87 -85.82 9.59 29.87
N LEU A 88 -85.64 10.34 28.78
CA LEU A 88 -86.14 9.96 27.47
C LEU A 88 -85.28 8.83 26.90
N THR A 89 -85.90 7.73 26.44
CA THR A 89 -85.19 6.53 25.96
C THR A 89 -84.56 6.68 24.56
N THR A 90 -84.57 7.88 23.99
CA THR A 90 -83.99 8.26 22.70
C THR A 90 -83.38 9.65 22.78
N LYS A 91 -82.31 9.93 22.06
CA LYS A 91 -81.80 11.30 21.88
C LYS A 91 -82.74 12.14 21.00
N VAL A 92 -82.82 13.45 21.26
CA VAL A 92 -83.55 14.48 20.50
C VAL A 92 -82.64 15.04 19.41
N ASP A 93 -83.15 15.14 18.18
CA ASP A 93 -82.48 15.80 17.05
C ASP A 93 -82.65 17.31 17.12
N MET A 94 -81.66 18.00 17.68
CA MET A 94 -81.61 19.45 17.85
C MET A 94 -81.40 20.22 16.52
N SER A 95 -81.22 19.53 15.38
CA SER A 95 -81.35 20.18 14.07
C SER A 95 -82.80 20.45 13.68
N GLN A 96 -83.75 19.78 14.37
CA GLN A 96 -85.18 19.93 14.18
C GLN A 96 -85.81 20.67 15.37
N SER A 97 -87.00 21.23 15.15
CA SER A 97 -87.74 21.93 16.20
C SER A 97 -88.48 20.93 17.10
N PHE A 98 -88.61 21.25 18.40
CA PHE A 98 -89.38 20.42 19.34
C PHE A 98 -90.30 21.28 20.24
N SER A 99 -91.30 20.63 20.86
CA SER A 99 -92.16 21.25 21.86
C SER A 99 -92.55 20.26 22.96
N PHE A 100 -92.14 20.55 24.20
CA PHE A 100 -92.58 19.90 25.44
C PHE A 100 -93.66 20.75 26.10
N LYS A 101 -94.76 20.13 26.55
CA LYS A 101 -95.93 20.79 27.15
C LYS A 101 -96.46 19.95 28.30
N GLY A 102 -96.98 20.60 29.33
CA GLY A 102 -97.68 19.92 30.42
C GLY A 102 -98.03 20.87 31.56
N GLU A 103 -98.20 20.30 32.73
CA GLU A 103 -98.38 21.03 33.97
C GLU A 103 -97.35 20.54 35.00
N VAL A 104 -96.78 21.47 35.78
CA VAL A 104 -95.77 21.19 36.81
C VAL A 104 -96.32 21.56 38.18
N ASN A 105 -96.21 20.64 39.13
CA ASN A 105 -96.40 20.87 40.55
C ASN A 105 -95.02 20.99 41.23
N LEU A 106 -94.68 22.18 41.74
CA LEU A 106 -93.46 22.45 42.52
C LEU A 106 -93.65 22.22 44.04
N GLY A 107 -94.84 21.78 44.46
CA GLY A 107 -95.19 21.48 45.83
C GLY A 107 -96.01 22.57 46.51
N ASN A 108 -95.79 22.75 47.82
CA ASN A 108 -96.60 23.62 48.67
C ASN A 108 -95.79 24.46 49.67
N LYS A 109 -94.46 24.50 49.51
CA LYS A 109 -93.56 25.23 50.42
C LYS A 109 -92.51 25.99 49.60
N SER A 110 -92.31 27.26 49.91
CA SER A 110 -91.11 28.01 49.53
C SER A 110 -89.90 27.55 50.37
N LYS A 111 -88.69 28.00 50.06
CA LYS A 111 -87.52 27.82 50.94
C LYS A 111 -87.78 28.23 52.40
N GLN A 112 -88.52 29.31 52.64
CA GLN A 112 -88.81 29.78 54.01
C GLN A 112 -89.68 28.79 54.78
N ASP A 113 -90.56 28.08 54.08
CA ASP A 113 -91.52 27.14 54.64
C ASP A 113 -90.97 25.70 54.72
N GLY A 114 -89.72 25.48 54.30
CA GLY A 114 -89.09 24.15 54.27
C GLY A 114 -89.20 23.43 52.92
N GLY A 115 -89.49 24.16 51.85
CA GLY A 115 -89.49 23.68 50.46
C GLY A 115 -88.09 23.59 49.86
N ALA A 116 -87.87 22.54 49.06
CA ALA A 116 -86.68 22.28 48.25
C ALA A 116 -86.92 21.00 47.41
N ASP A 117 -86.06 20.67 46.44
CA ASP A 117 -84.99 21.52 45.89
C ASP A 117 -85.52 22.30 44.69
N GLY A 118 -86.09 21.60 43.71
CA GLY A 118 -86.67 22.16 42.49
C GLY A 118 -86.73 21.10 41.40
N ILE A 119 -87.23 21.49 40.23
CA ILE A 119 -87.31 20.61 39.04
C ILE A 119 -86.44 21.19 37.94
N GLY A 120 -85.47 20.41 37.47
CA GLY A 120 -84.63 20.72 36.31
C GLY A 120 -85.03 19.92 35.07
N PHE A 121 -84.86 20.56 33.92
CA PHE A 121 -85.06 20.00 32.58
C PHE A 121 -83.69 20.06 31.89
N LEU A 122 -83.07 18.91 31.67
CA LEU A 122 -81.68 18.73 31.24
C LEU A 122 -81.61 18.26 29.78
N PHE A 123 -80.69 18.83 29.01
CA PHE A 123 -80.18 18.34 27.72
C PHE A 123 -78.66 18.11 27.80
N HIS A 124 -78.15 17.00 27.24
CA HIS A 124 -76.70 16.72 27.15
C HIS A 124 -76.40 15.70 26.02
N PRO A 125 -75.17 15.64 25.47
CA PRO A 125 -74.85 14.77 24.34
C PRO A 125 -74.64 13.29 24.72
N GLY A 126 -74.28 13.01 25.97
CA GLY A 126 -74.03 11.65 26.47
C GLY A 126 -75.27 10.74 26.55
N ASP A 127 -75.06 9.52 27.05
CA ASP A 127 -76.03 8.42 27.10
C ASP A 127 -77.36 8.72 27.78
N THR A 128 -78.45 8.17 27.24
CA THR A 128 -79.84 8.45 27.64
C THR A 128 -80.22 8.12 29.09
N ASP A 129 -79.41 7.35 29.82
CA ASP A 129 -79.59 7.04 31.24
C ASP A 129 -78.74 7.92 32.20
N VAL A 130 -77.90 8.79 31.66
CA VAL A 130 -77.13 9.77 32.44
C VAL A 130 -78.04 10.89 32.96
N VAL A 131 -77.88 11.22 34.24
CA VAL A 131 -78.63 12.27 34.94
C VAL A 131 -77.71 12.99 35.92
N GLY A 132 -77.98 14.28 36.15
CA GLY A 132 -77.14 15.09 37.03
C GLY A 132 -77.39 14.89 38.52
N ALA A 133 -76.54 15.54 39.29
CA ALA A 133 -76.54 15.56 40.73
C ALA A 133 -77.77 16.27 41.32
N ILE A 134 -78.09 15.88 42.54
CA ILE A 134 -79.21 16.38 43.35
C ILE A 134 -78.89 17.73 44.00
N GLY A 135 -79.89 18.35 44.63
CA GLY A 135 -79.75 19.63 45.32
C GLY A 135 -79.67 20.81 44.34
N GLY A 136 -78.80 21.80 44.62
CA GLY A 136 -78.66 23.01 43.80
C GLY A 136 -78.19 22.78 42.36
N ALA A 137 -77.69 21.58 42.05
CA ALA A 137 -77.41 21.13 40.68
C ALA A 137 -78.68 20.86 39.85
N ALA A 138 -79.85 20.74 40.48
CA ALA A 138 -81.16 20.54 39.85
C ALA A 138 -81.21 19.39 38.82
N GLY A 139 -80.37 18.36 38.98
CA GLY A 139 -80.22 17.28 38.00
C GLY A 139 -79.55 17.67 36.69
N ILE A 140 -79.03 18.89 36.56
CA ILE A 140 -78.25 19.38 35.40
C ILE A 140 -76.75 19.27 35.70
N GLY A 141 -76.32 19.74 36.86
CA GLY A 141 -74.91 19.75 37.26
C GLY A 141 -74.37 18.35 37.52
N GLY A 142 -73.09 18.12 37.26
CA GLY A 142 -72.45 16.80 37.32
C GLY A 142 -72.48 16.00 36.00
N VAL A 143 -73.12 16.51 34.95
CA VAL A 143 -73.11 15.93 33.59
C VAL A 143 -72.31 16.84 32.66
N GLN A 144 -71.29 16.29 31.99
CA GLN A 144 -70.48 17.05 31.03
C GLN A 144 -71.30 17.42 29.78
N GLY A 145 -71.13 18.64 29.26
CA GLY A 145 -71.89 19.11 28.09
C GLY A 145 -73.37 19.40 28.37
N ALA A 146 -73.76 19.46 29.65
CA ALA A 146 -75.14 19.70 30.04
C ALA A 146 -75.58 21.16 29.86
N PHE A 147 -76.85 21.36 29.55
CA PHE A 147 -77.52 22.65 29.71
C PHE A 147 -79.01 22.42 29.94
N GLY A 148 -79.74 23.46 30.31
CA GLY A 148 -81.17 23.29 30.51
C GLY A 148 -81.85 24.46 31.19
N PHE A 149 -82.96 24.16 31.85
CA PHE A 149 -83.76 25.11 32.59
C PHE A 149 -84.16 24.53 33.95
N LYS A 150 -84.14 25.33 35.02
CA LYS A 150 -84.64 24.91 36.34
C LYS A 150 -85.76 25.82 36.85
N LEU A 151 -86.75 25.19 37.47
CA LEU A 151 -87.72 25.82 38.36
C LEU A 151 -87.27 25.51 39.80
N ASP A 152 -86.63 26.48 40.41
CA ASP A 152 -85.93 26.32 41.69
C ASP A 152 -86.79 26.85 42.86
N THR A 153 -86.84 26.09 43.95
CA THR A 153 -87.59 26.44 45.17
C THR A 153 -86.68 26.68 46.38
N TYR A 154 -85.37 26.51 46.22
CA TYR A 154 -84.37 26.57 47.29
C TYR A 154 -83.09 27.34 46.86
N TYR A 155 -83.05 28.64 47.14
CA TYR A 155 -81.83 29.46 46.95
C TYR A 155 -80.59 28.87 47.64
N ASN A 156 -79.62 28.40 46.84
CA ASN A 156 -78.32 27.90 47.28
C ASN A 156 -77.28 29.04 47.34
N GLY A 157 -77.04 29.61 48.52
CA GLY A 157 -76.07 30.71 48.71
C GLY A 157 -74.58 30.31 48.73
N THR A 158 -74.22 29.07 48.39
CA THR A 158 -72.85 28.55 48.37
C THR A 158 -72.68 27.53 47.24
N SER A 159 -71.57 27.63 46.49
CA SER A 159 -71.22 26.68 45.43
C SER A 159 -70.71 25.35 46.00
N GLU A 160 -70.93 24.27 45.25
CA GLU A 160 -70.37 22.94 45.47
C GLU A 160 -69.66 22.43 44.19
N SER A 161 -69.24 21.16 44.14
CA SER A 161 -68.52 20.61 42.97
C SER A 161 -69.40 20.43 41.73
N SER A 162 -70.72 20.35 41.89
CA SER A 162 -71.68 20.14 40.79
C SER A 162 -72.47 21.40 40.43
N PHE A 163 -72.43 22.47 41.23
CA PHE A 163 -73.17 23.71 40.95
C PHE A 163 -72.54 24.95 41.56
N MET A 164 -72.73 26.10 40.93
CA MET A 164 -72.41 27.42 41.50
C MET A 164 -73.58 27.95 42.33
N ALA A 165 -73.27 28.77 43.35
CA ALA A 165 -74.28 29.48 44.13
C ALA A 165 -75.25 30.25 43.22
N ASP A 166 -76.52 30.29 43.61
CA ASP A 166 -77.56 30.98 42.85
C ASP A 166 -77.37 32.50 42.85
N PRO A 167 -77.96 33.22 41.88
CA PRO A 167 -77.84 34.67 41.78
C PRO A 167 -78.38 35.35 43.04
N ASP A 168 -77.55 36.18 43.67
CA ASP A 168 -77.86 36.84 44.94
C ASP A 168 -79.18 37.63 44.92
N ILE A 169 -79.68 38.03 43.73
CA ILE A 169 -80.98 38.70 43.54
C ILE A 169 -82.15 37.89 44.10
N TYR A 170 -82.06 36.56 44.15
CA TYR A 170 -83.07 35.68 44.73
C TYR A 170 -82.87 35.42 46.23
N SER A 171 -81.78 35.92 46.84
CA SER A 171 -81.57 35.81 48.29
C SER A 171 -82.47 36.77 49.07
N ALA A 172 -82.88 36.38 50.27
CA ALA A 172 -83.62 37.24 51.21
C ALA A 172 -82.91 38.57 51.51
N SER A 173 -81.59 38.64 51.31
CA SER A 173 -80.81 39.86 51.49
C SER A 173 -81.04 40.90 50.38
N LYS A 174 -81.07 40.47 49.10
CA LYS A 174 -81.16 41.39 47.95
C LYS A 174 -82.52 41.39 47.24
N SER A 175 -83.28 40.30 47.31
CA SER A 175 -84.65 40.16 46.81
C SER A 175 -85.55 41.37 47.14
N ALA A 176 -86.52 41.61 46.25
CA ALA A 176 -87.54 42.65 46.39
C ALA A 176 -88.48 42.40 47.59
N THR A 177 -88.83 41.14 47.88
CA THR A 177 -89.74 40.76 48.98
C THR A 177 -89.04 40.57 50.32
N LYS A 178 -87.70 40.53 50.33
CA LYS A 178 -86.86 40.20 51.52
C LYS A 178 -87.08 38.80 52.08
N THR A 179 -87.45 37.88 51.19
CA THR A 179 -87.45 36.43 51.38
C THR A 179 -86.58 35.79 50.29
N ASP A 180 -86.13 34.54 50.46
CA ASP A 180 -85.50 33.85 49.32
C ASP A 180 -86.62 33.46 48.34
N GLU A 181 -86.57 33.93 47.10
CA GLU A 181 -87.65 33.72 46.13
C GLU A 181 -87.39 32.49 45.27
N SER A 182 -88.37 31.58 45.16
CA SER A 182 -88.41 30.59 44.07
C SER A 182 -88.31 31.31 42.72
N PHE A 183 -87.56 30.73 41.76
CA PHE A 183 -87.26 31.37 40.49
C PHE A 183 -87.19 30.37 39.32
N GLY A 184 -87.29 30.89 38.09
CA GLY A 184 -87.02 30.16 36.86
C GLY A 184 -85.80 30.73 36.15
N ALA A 185 -84.91 29.87 35.66
CA ALA A 185 -83.69 30.28 34.96
C ALA A 185 -83.16 29.19 34.01
N PHE A 186 -82.50 29.63 32.93
CA PHE A 186 -81.60 28.76 32.17
C PHE A 186 -80.34 28.45 33.01
N VAL A 187 -79.73 27.30 32.72
CA VAL A 187 -78.54 26.79 33.40
C VAL A 187 -77.52 26.35 32.37
N ASP A 188 -76.31 26.91 32.45
CA ASP A 188 -75.12 26.40 31.77
C ASP A 188 -74.48 25.32 32.65
N GLY A 189 -74.42 24.07 32.17
CA GLY A 189 -73.71 22.96 32.81
C GLY A 189 -72.61 22.38 31.93
N THR A 190 -72.14 23.12 30.92
CA THR A 190 -71.34 22.56 29.82
C THR A 190 -69.99 21.99 30.27
N ASP A 191 -69.43 22.52 31.35
CA ASP A 191 -68.21 22.06 32.03
C ASP A 191 -68.47 21.06 33.17
N GLY A 192 -69.69 20.53 33.29
CA GLY A 192 -70.11 19.65 34.38
C GLY A 192 -70.53 20.37 35.66
N VAL A 193 -70.51 21.71 35.70
CA VAL A 193 -70.94 22.50 36.87
C VAL A 193 -72.14 23.36 36.48
N ALA A 194 -73.30 23.13 37.12
CA ALA A 194 -74.51 23.91 36.88
C ALA A 194 -74.34 25.37 37.33
N LYS A 195 -74.46 26.30 36.39
CA LYS A 195 -74.40 27.75 36.61
C LYS A 195 -75.73 28.38 36.21
N THR A 196 -76.48 28.84 37.20
CA THR A 196 -77.71 29.60 36.99
C THR A 196 -77.39 30.89 36.22
N ILE A 197 -78.03 31.09 35.07
CA ILE A 197 -77.83 32.28 34.24
C ILE A 197 -78.72 33.40 34.78
N GLU A 198 -78.14 34.39 35.46
CA GLU A 198 -78.86 35.54 36.04
C GLU A 198 -79.48 36.45 34.96
N GLU A 199 -78.86 36.57 33.79
CA GLU A 199 -79.41 37.37 32.71
C GLU A 199 -80.69 36.72 32.14
N GLY A 200 -81.81 37.42 32.29
CA GLY A 200 -83.12 36.96 31.84
C GLY A 200 -83.84 36.02 32.80
N SER A 201 -83.26 35.63 33.94
CA SER A 201 -83.98 34.85 34.96
C SER A 201 -85.10 35.67 35.63
N LEU A 202 -86.15 35.00 36.11
CA LEU A 202 -87.35 35.64 36.66
C LEU A 202 -87.79 34.96 37.96
N THR A 203 -88.33 35.73 38.91
CA THR A 203 -89.03 35.16 40.06
C THR A 203 -90.31 34.47 39.60
N ILE A 204 -90.68 33.37 40.26
CA ILE A 204 -91.94 32.64 39.99
C ILE A 204 -92.86 32.70 41.22
N PRO A 205 -94.17 32.43 41.06
CA PRO A 205 -95.08 32.31 42.19
C PRO A 205 -94.56 31.27 43.19
N GLN A 206 -94.57 31.63 44.48
CA GLN A 206 -94.16 30.68 45.52
C GLN A 206 -95.17 29.51 45.59
N PRO A 207 -94.72 28.25 45.59
CA PRO A 207 -95.61 27.10 45.70
C PRO A 207 -96.24 27.05 47.10
N THR A 208 -97.58 26.97 47.17
CA THR A 208 -98.33 27.08 48.46
C THR A 208 -99.30 25.93 48.73
N ASP A 209 -99.77 25.20 47.71
CA ASP A 209 -100.89 24.26 47.87
C ASP A 209 -100.88 23.06 46.89
N ASN A 210 -99.72 22.70 46.33
CA ASN A 210 -99.56 21.62 45.35
C ASN A 210 -100.34 21.83 44.03
N GLN A 211 -100.55 23.09 43.63
CA GLN A 211 -101.14 23.40 42.33
C GLN A 211 -100.24 22.97 41.17
N PHE A 212 -100.85 22.29 40.20
CA PHE A 212 -100.29 22.12 38.87
C PHE A 212 -100.44 23.43 38.09
N LEU A 213 -99.33 23.99 37.63
CA LEU A 213 -99.30 25.21 36.82
C LEU A 213 -98.76 24.90 35.40
N PRO A 214 -99.26 25.55 34.34
CA PRO A 214 -98.84 25.25 32.96
C PRO A 214 -97.35 25.46 32.74
N PHE A 215 -96.72 24.53 32.01
CA PHE A 215 -95.31 24.57 31.63
C PHE A 215 -95.12 24.17 30.17
N GLU A 216 -94.29 24.90 29.44
CA GLU A 216 -93.96 24.69 28.03
C GLU A 216 -92.48 24.95 27.77
N ILE A 217 -91.85 24.12 26.95
CA ILE A 217 -90.55 24.38 26.30
C ILE A 217 -90.79 24.25 24.81
N VAL A 218 -90.43 25.27 24.03
CA VAL A 218 -90.38 25.23 22.57
C VAL A 218 -88.95 25.50 22.14
N TYR A 219 -88.45 24.72 21.18
CA TYR A 219 -87.15 24.95 20.57
C TYR A 219 -87.30 25.03 19.06
N ASP A 220 -86.76 26.08 18.45
CA ASP A 220 -86.69 26.25 17.00
C ASP A 220 -85.30 25.81 16.50
N GLY A 221 -85.26 24.71 15.75
CA GLY A 221 -84.03 24.15 15.18
C GLY A 221 -83.39 24.96 14.06
N THR A 222 -84.08 26.01 13.55
CA THR A 222 -83.53 26.95 12.55
C THR A 222 -82.83 28.12 13.22
N THR A 223 -83.36 28.62 14.34
CA THR A 223 -82.77 29.75 15.08
C THR A 223 -81.97 29.31 16.31
N GLU A 224 -81.93 28.01 16.60
CA GLU A 224 -81.30 27.38 17.78
C GLU A 224 -81.76 28.04 19.10
N THR A 225 -83.01 28.52 19.12
CA THR A 225 -83.60 29.28 20.24
C THR A 225 -84.56 28.42 21.03
N MET A 226 -84.33 28.35 22.34
CA MET A 226 -85.22 27.73 23.31
C MET A 226 -86.04 28.80 24.02
N THR A 227 -87.36 28.63 24.01
CA THR A 227 -88.34 29.43 24.74
C THR A 227 -88.98 28.55 25.81
N VAL A 228 -88.89 28.95 27.07
CA VAL A 228 -89.55 28.27 28.20
C VAL A 228 -90.66 29.18 28.72
N THR A 229 -91.82 28.62 29.05
CA THR A 229 -92.93 29.34 29.67
C THR A 229 -93.44 28.58 30.89
N TYR A 230 -93.60 29.27 32.02
CA TYR A 230 -94.17 28.73 33.26
C TYR A 230 -95.18 29.69 33.83
N ASN A 231 -96.44 29.24 33.96
CA ASN A 231 -97.56 30.05 34.46
C ASN A 231 -97.72 31.43 33.77
N GLY A 232 -97.31 31.55 32.51
CA GLY A 232 -97.35 32.79 31.72
C GLY A 232 -96.07 33.62 31.72
N GLU A 233 -95.16 33.44 32.69
CA GLU A 233 -93.81 34.01 32.62
C GLU A 233 -92.99 33.26 31.57
N THR A 234 -92.14 33.97 30.83
CA THR A 234 -91.44 33.42 29.65
C THR A 234 -89.95 33.81 29.64
N TRP A 235 -89.11 32.84 29.34
CA TRP A 235 -87.66 32.96 29.17
C TRP A 235 -87.30 32.55 27.75
N GLU A 236 -86.36 33.25 27.12
CA GLU A 236 -85.89 32.94 25.77
C GLU A 236 -84.37 33.00 25.73
N LYS A 237 -83.72 31.97 25.18
CA LYS A 237 -82.28 31.94 24.98
C LYS A 237 -81.90 31.14 23.73
N ASN A 238 -80.99 31.68 22.92
CA ASN A 238 -80.26 30.86 21.94
C ASN A 238 -79.30 29.93 22.69
N VAL A 239 -79.40 28.62 22.43
CA VAL A 239 -78.67 27.56 23.15
C VAL A 239 -77.50 26.97 22.34
N LYS A 240 -77.17 27.55 21.18
CA LYS A 240 -76.08 27.08 20.32
C LYS A 240 -74.74 27.04 21.03
N GLU A 241 -74.46 28.03 21.87
CA GLU A 241 -73.22 28.09 22.65
C GLU A 241 -73.05 26.90 23.61
N PHE A 242 -74.15 26.25 24.02
CA PHE A 242 -74.12 25.06 24.87
C PHE A 242 -74.08 23.75 24.09
N MET A 243 -74.76 23.69 22.95
CA MET A 243 -74.76 22.53 22.05
C MET A 243 -73.41 22.35 21.33
N GLY A 244 -72.74 23.44 20.97
CA GLY A 244 -71.58 23.40 20.09
C GLY A 244 -71.92 22.79 18.73
N ASN A 245 -71.24 21.70 18.38
CA ASN A 245 -71.50 20.92 17.16
C ASN A 245 -72.49 19.77 17.37
N GLU A 246 -72.82 19.44 18.61
CA GLU A 246 -73.67 18.30 18.95
C GLU A 246 -75.13 18.57 18.58
N THR A 247 -75.75 17.63 17.85
CA THR A 247 -77.17 17.72 17.47
C THR A 247 -78.02 16.58 18.02
N ALA A 248 -77.43 15.55 18.63
CA ALA A 248 -78.15 14.45 19.27
C ALA A 248 -78.09 14.61 20.80
N MET A 249 -79.16 15.08 21.42
CA MET A 249 -79.20 15.38 22.86
C MET A 249 -80.12 14.44 23.63
N SER A 250 -79.59 13.74 24.62
CA SER A 250 -80.41 13.09 25.66
C SER A 250 -81.19 14.14 26.45
N PHE A 251 -82.43 13.81 26.82
CA PHE A 251 -83.32 14.70 27.58
C PHE A 251 -83.80 14.01 28.86
N SER A 252 -83.72 14.72 29.99
CA SER A 252 -84.27 14.23 31.26
C SER A 252 -84.89 15.33 32.09
N ILE A 253 -85.78 14.93 33.00
CA ILE A 253 -86.46 15.81 33.95
C ILE A 253 -86.22 15.26 35.34
N ALA A 254 -85.59 16.03 36.20
CA ALA A 254 -85.08 15.57 37.49
C ALA A 254 -85.55 16.48 38.63
N ALA A 255 -85.84 15.88 39.78
CA ALA A 255 -86.17 16.59 41.00
C ALA A 255 -85.57 15.87 42.22
N SER A 256 -85.22 16.63 43.24
CA SER A 256 -84.73 16.10 44.50
C SER A 256 -85.27 16.85 45.71
N THR A 257 -85.05 16.28 46.89
CA THR A 257 -85.29 16.92 48.18
C THR A 257 -84.10 16.66 49.09
N GLY A 258 -83.58 17.72 49.72
CA GLY A 258 -82.62 17.60 50.82
C GLY A 258 -83.27 17.39 52.19
N GLY A 259 -82.81 18.16 53.18
CA GLY A 259 -83.50 18.29 54.48
C GLY A 259 -84.80 19.11 54.40
N ASN A 260 -84.91 19.96 53.37
CA ASN A 260 -86.15 20.57 52.90
C ASN A 260 -86.75 19.71 51.76
N LYS A 261 -88.02 19.93 51.40
CA LYS A 261 -88.77 18.97 50.57
C LYS A 261 -90.04 19.54 49.93
N ASN A 262 -90.44 18.99 48.79
CA ASN A 262 -91.74 19.23 48.15
C ASN A 262 -92.24 17.98 47.42
N LEU A 263 -93.56 17.87 47.30
CA LEU A 263 -94.18 16.95 46.34
C LEU A 263 -93.98 17.54 44.93
N GLN A 264 -93.13 16.91 44.13
CA GLN A 264 -92.70 17.43 42.83
C GLN A 264 -93.20 16.49 41.73
N GLN A 265 -94.01 17.02 40.80
CA GLN A 265 -94.75 16.19 39.84
C GLN A 265 -94.92 16.85 38.48
N LEU A 266 -95.02 16.01 37.45
CA LEU A 266 -95.37 16.36 36.07
C LEU A 266 -96.77 15.82 35.76
N LYS A 267 -97.56 16.54 34.96
CA LYS A 267 -98.90 16.10 34.54
C LYS A 267 -99.21 16.47 33.10
N ASN A 268 -100.05 15.64 32.44
CA ASN A 268 -100.56 15.89 31.09
C ASN A 268 -99.45 16.15 30.04
N VAL A 269 -98.30 15.48 30.20
CA VAL A 269 -97.12 15.71 29.35
C VAL A 269 -97.43 15.40 27.90
N THR A 270 -97.11 16.33 27.01
CA THR A 270 -97.06 16.14 25.56
C THR A 270 -95.69 16.59 25.06
N PHE A 271 -94.95 15.73 24.38
CA PHE A 271 -93.63 16.08 23.85
C PHE A 271 -93.54 15.70 22.37
N THR A 272 -93.48 16.70 21.50
CA THR A 272 -93.25 16.50 20.06
C THR A 272 -91.81 16.82 19.71
N TYR A 273 -91.09 15.88 19.12
CA TYR A 273 -89.67 16.00 18.76
C TYR A 273 -89.31 15.02 17.63
N THR A 274 -88.17 15.24 16.98
CA THR A 274 -87.57 14.27 16.05
C THR A 274 -86.54 13.42 16.79
N ILE A 275 -86.62 12.10 16.70
CA ILE A 275 -85.61 11.17 17.24
C ILE A 275 -84.29 11.38 16.48
N ALA A 276 -83.19 11.61 17.20
CA ALA A 276 -81.85 11.64 16.60
C ALA A 276 -81.44 10.26 16.06
N GLN A 277 -80.63 10.26 15.01
CA GLN A 277 -80.03 9.03 14.51
C GLN A 277 -79.02 8.50 15.53
N GLY A 278 -78.90 7.17 15.62
CA GLY A 278 -77.84 6.54 16.39
C GLY A 278 -76.54 6.58 15.59
N THR A 279 -75.41 6.69 16.28
CA THR A 279 -74.07 6.77 15.66
C THR A 279 -73.22 5.57 16.05
N VAL A 280 -72.43 5.08 15.09
CA VAL A 280 -71.37 4.10 15.32
C VAL A 280 -70.04 4.74 14.94
N VAL A 281 -69.09 4.75 15.88
CA VAL A 281 -67.75 5.32 15.73
C VAL A 281 -66.73 4.18 15.59
N SER A 282 -65.96 4.20 14.50
CA SER A 282 -64.83 3.32 14.28
C SER A 282 -63.53 3.98 14.72
N HIS A 283 -62.80 3.35 15.64
CA HIS A 283 -61.47 3.78 16.06
C HIS A 283 -60.39 2.86 15.47
N PHE A 284 -59.26 3.43 15.06
CA PHE A 284 -58.15 2.68 14.47
C PHE A 284 -56.89 2.86 15.33
N VAL A 285 -56.42 1.78 15.95
CA VAL A 285 -55.32 1.79 16.94
C VAL A 285 -54.19 0.83 16.58
N ASP A 286 -53.00 1.11 17.10
CA ASP A 286 -51.88 0.15 17.06
C ASP A 286 -52.02 -0.97 18.12
N GLU A 287 -51.08 -1.92 18.12
CA GLU A 287 -51.10 -3.06 19.07
C GLU A 287 -50.93 -2.67 20.55
N ASP A 288 -50.40 -1.48 20.82
CA ASP A 288 -50.27 -0.92 22.18
C ASP A 288 -51.53 -0.13 22.59
N GLY A 289 -52.49 0.04 21.67
CA GLY A 289 -53.75 0.76 21.87
C GLY A 289 -53.67 2.27 21.63
N ASN A 290 -52.57 2.78 21.05
CA ASN A 290 -52.49 4.19 20.68
C ASN A 290 -53.28 4.46 19.39
N PRO A 291 -53.94 5.62 19.26
CA PRO A 291 -54.60 5.98 18.00
C PRO A 291 -53.58 6.09 16.87
N ILE A 292 -53.90 5.50 15.71
CA ILE A 292 -53.16 5.73 14.48
C ILE A 292 -53.54 7.11 13.98
N LEU A 293 -52.54 7.91 13.61
CA LEU A 293 -52.73 9.31 13.23
C LEU A 293 -52.78 9.48 11.70
N ASP A 294 -53.54 10.47 11.25
CA ASP A 294 -53.53 10.96 9.86
C ASP A 294 -52.29 11.83 9.56
N ALA A 295 -52.23 12.37 8.34
CA ALA A 295 -51.12 13.22 7.90
C ALA A 295 -51.04 14.59 8.61
N ASP A 296 -52.13 15.04 9.23
CA ASP A 296 -52.21 16.29 10.01
C ASP A 296 -51.96 16.04 11.52
N GLY A 297 -51.84 14.78 11.94
CA GLY A 297 -51.56 14.35 13.30
C GLY A 297 -52.79 14.06 14.17
N ASN A 298 -53.99 13.94 13.57
CA ASN A 298 -55.22 13.63 14.29
C ASN A 298 -55.48 12.12 14.32
N PRO A 299 -56.10 11.56 15.38
CA PRO A 299 -56.59 10.19 15.38
C PRO A 299 -57.48 9.90 14.17
N ILE A 300 -57.19 8.83 13.44
CA ILE A 300 -58.10 8.33 12.41
C ILE A 300 -59.33 7.75 13.12
N SER A 301 -60.50 8.25 12.75
CA SER A 301 -61.81 7.66 13.05
C SER A 301 -62.72 7.71 11.82
N GLU A 302 -63.78 6.91 11.83
CA GLU A 302 -64.89 7.01 10.87
C GLU A 302 -66.21 6.93 11.64
N GLU A 303 -67.20 7.71 11.24
CA GLU A 303 -68.52 7.76 11.87
C GLU A 303 -69.59 7.44 10.84
N GLU A 304 -70.52 6.54 11.19
CA GLU A 304 -71.74 6.31 10.44
C GLU A 304 -72.97 6.46 11.34
N SER A 305 -74.01 7.13 10.85
CA SER A 305 -75.26 7.35 11.59
C SER A 305 -76.46 6.80 10.82
N GLY A 306 -77.46 6.30 11.54
CA GLY A 306 -78.67 5.77 10.95
C GLY A 306 -79.87 5.71 11.89
N ASP A 307 -81.04 5.45 11.30
CA ASP A 307 -82.30 5.39 12.04
C ASP A 307 -82.29 4.20 13.02
N LEU A 308 -82.80 4.41 14.24
CA LEU A 308 -82.77 3.41 15.30
C LEU A 308 -83.40 2.08 14.87
N ASN A 309 -82.78 0.97 15.25
CA ASN A 309 -83.12 -0.41 14.84
C ASN A 309 -82.86 -0.75 13.35
N THR A 310 -82.33 0.16 12.53
CA THR A 310 -81.78 -0.20 11.21
C THR A 310 -80.37 -0.78 11.35
N THR A 311 -79.93 -1.61 10.40
CA THR A 311 -78.68 -2.38 10.50
C THR A 311 -77.46 -1.62 10.00
N TRP A 312 -76.34 -1.75 10.71
CA TRP A 312 -75.02 -1.26 10.33
C TRP A 312 -74.00 -2.41 10.18
N SER A 313 -72.90 -2.17 9.45
CA SER A 313 -71.85 -3.17 9.24
C SER A 313 -70.54 -2.51 8.82
N LEU A 314 -69.54 -2.64 9.69
CA LEU A 314 -68.22 -2.04 9.55
C LEU A 314 -67.20 -3.03 8.98
N LYS A 315 -66.10 -2.50 8.44
CA LYS A 315 -64.97 -3.27 7.94
C LYS A 315 -63.66 -2.62 8.36
N PRO A 316 -62.57 -3.39 8.53
CA PRO A 316 -61.25 -2.81 8.71
C PRO A 316 -60.89 -1.96 7.49
N LYS A 317 -60.17 -0.87 7.75
CA LYS A 317 -59.74 0.12 6.78
C LYS A 317 -58.32 -0.20 6.33
N GLU A 318 -58.04 0.02 5.04
CA GLU A 318 -56.66 -0.04 4.55
C GLU A 318 -55.91 1.21 5.02
N ILE A 319 -54.90 1.03 5.87
CA ILE A 319 -54.11 2.12 6.48
C ILE A 319 -52.65 1.96 6.02
N PRO A 320 -52.08 2.93 5.28
CA PRO A 320 -50.68 2.85 4.82
C PRO A 320 -49.69 2.66 5.96
N GLY A 321 -48.72 1.74 5.81
CA GLY A 321 -47.75 1.41 6.87
C GLY A 321 -48.27 0.48 7.96
N TYR A 322 -49.50 -0.04 7.84
CA TYR A 322 -50.16 -0.88 8.84
C TYR A 322 -50.89 -2.06 8.19
N THR A 323 -50.97 -3.19 8.91
CA THR A 323 -51.76 -4.36 8.54
C THR A 323 -52.82 -4.62 9.61
N PHE A 324 -54.07 -4.82 9.20
CA PHE A 324 -55.16 -5.17 10.11
C PHE A 324 -54.86 -6.48 10.84
N LYS A 325 -55.04 -6.48 12.17
CA LYS A 325 -54.79 -7.63 13.04
C LYS A 325 -56.09 -8.25 13.54
N GLU A 326 -56.87 -7.50 14.31
CA GLU A 326 -58.08 -7.98 14.98
C GLU A 326 -59.02 -6.83 15.37
N VAL A 327 -60.27 -7.16 15.65
CA VAL A 327 -61.21 -6.24 16.32
C VAL A 327 -61.00 -6.39 17.82
N LYS A 328 -60.82 -5.28 18.53
CA LYS A 328 -60.56 -5.27 19.97
C LYS A 328 -61.69 -5.97 20.72
N ASP A 329 -61.32 -6.77 21.72
CA ASP A 329 -62.22 -7.52 22.61
C ASP A 329 -63.32 -8.37 21.91
N ASN A 330 -63.20 -8.61 20.59
CA ASN A 330 -64.24 -9.17 19.71
C ASN A 330 -65.55 -8.34 19.72
N GLU A 331 -65.44 -7.01 19.74
CA GLU A 331 -66.57 -6.10 19.53
C GLU A 331 -67.34 -6.44 18.23
N PRO A 332 -68.68 -6.30 18.22
CA PRO A 332 -69.48 -6.63 17.05
C PRO A 332 -69.19 -5.66 15.90
N THR A 333 -68.88 -6.20 14.72
CA THR A 333 -68.70 -5.42 13.47
C THR A 333 -69.97 -5.33 12.62
N GLU A 334 -71.07 -5.90 13.11
CA GLU A 334 -72.42 -5.74 12.55
C GLU A 334 -73.43 -5.66 13.68
N GLY A 335 -74.48 -4.86 13.50
CA GLY A 335 -75.45 -4.58 14.55
C GLY A 335 -76.65 -3.77 14.07
N THR A 336 -77.33 -3.13 15.00
CA THR A 336 -78.40 -2.16 14.72
C THR A 336 -78.21 -0.90 15.52
N TYR A 337 -78.48 0.27 14.93
CA TYR A 337 -78.29 1.57 15.58
C TYR A 337 -79.13 1.69 16.86
N THR A 338 -78.46 2.07 17.96
CA THR A 338 -79.06 2.34 19.28
C THR A 338 -79.17 3.85 19.57
N ALA A 339 -79.92 4.21 20.62
CA ALA A 339 -80.08 5.61 21.03
C ALA A 339 -78.80 6.22 21.63
N ASN A 340 -77.99 5.39 22.29
CA ASN A 340 -76.65 5.73 22.73
C ASN A 340 -75.65 5.37 21.62
N ASP A 341 -74.52 6.06 21.61
CA ASP A 341 -73.49 5.91 20.58
C ASP A 341 -72.76 4.58 20.78
N GLN A 342 -72.29 3.98 19.69
CA GLN A 342 -71.65 2.66 19.69
C GLN A 342 -70.22 2.80 19.19
N GLU A 343 -69.25 2.20 19.87
CA GLU A 343 -67.84 2.23 19.47
C GLU A 343 -67.37 0.86 18.99
N VAL A 344 -66.51 0.83 17.97
CA VAL A 344 -65.80 -0.37 17.48
C VAL A 344 -64.34 -0.03 17.20
N THR A 345 -63.42 -0.75 17.84
CA THR A 345 -61.97 -0.51 17.75
C THR A 345 -61.29 -1.57 16.89
N PHE A 346 -60.68 -1.16 15.79
CA PHE A 346 -59.85 -2.01 14.93
C PHE A 346 -58.37 -1.86 15.30
N VAL A 347 -57.70 -2.98 15.57
CA VAL A 347 -56.28 -3.04 15.95
C VAL A 347 -55.42 -3.40 14.74
N TYR A 348 -54.28 -2.71 14.57
CA TYR A 348 -53.34 -2.91 13.47
C TYR A 348 -51.92 -3.13 13.97
N THR A 349 -51.20 -4.02 13.30
CA THR A 349 -49.75 -4.17 13.44
C THR A 349 -49.06 -3.20 12.48
N ARG A 350 -48.10 -2.38 12.96
CA ARG A 350 -47.30 -1.53 12.07
C ARG A 350 -46.37 -2.39 11.22
N ASN A 351 -46.34 -2.14 9.91
CA ASN A 351 -45.52 -2.88 8.96
C ASN A 351 -44.03 -2.62 9.20
N VAL A 352 -43.17 -3.58 8.87
CA VAL A 352 -41.71 -3.50 9.05
C VAL A 352 -41.04 -3.35 7.69
N GLY A 353 -40.46 -2.18 7.44
CA GLY A 353 -39.63 -1.92 6.27
C GLY A 353 -38.19 -2.42 6.48
N GLN A 354 -37.49 -2.62 5.37
CA GLN A 354 -36.09 -3.06 5.34
C GLN A 354 -35.26 -2.11 4.47
N ALA A 355 -34.02 -1.88 4.87
CA ALA A 355 -33.05 -1.19 4.06
C ALA A 355 -31.66 -1.79 4.26
N ASP A 356 -30.76 -1.67 3.29
CA ASP A 356 -29.34 -1.97 3.48
C ASP A 356 -28.43 -0.91 2.87
N VAL A 357 -27.22 -0.81 3.43
CA VAL A 357 -26.14 0.04 2.89
C VAL A 357 -24.92 -0.83 2.65
N THR A 358 -24.52 -0.95 1.39
CA THR A 358 -23.44 -1.82 0.93
C THR A 358 -22.20 -1.00 0.54
N TYR A 359 -21.08 -1.31 1.19
CA TYR A 359 -19.79 -0.64 0.97
C TYR A 359 -18.96 -1.48 0.00
N ILE A 360 -18.46 -0.86 -1.07
CA ILE A 360 -17.81 -1.53 -2.20
C ILE A 360 -16.40 -0.97 -2.39
N ASP A 361 -15.44 -1.86 -2.61
CA ASP A 361 -14.11 -1.49 -3.10
C ASP A 361 -14.05 -1.65 -4.63
N ASP A 362 -13.98 -0.50 -5.32
CA ASP A 362 -13.84 -0.40 -6.77
C ASP A 362 -12.47 -0.91 -7.27
N THR A 363 -11.47 -1.03 -6.39
CA THR A 363 -10.12 -1.50 -6.75
C THR A 363 -10.10 -3.00 -7.03
N THR A 364 -10.78 -3.78 -6.19
CA THR A 364 -10.88 -5.24 -6.32
C THR A 364 -12.26 -5.74 -6.77
N GLY A 365 -13.26 -4.86 -6.85
CA GLY A 365 -14.64 -5.18 -7.22
C GLY A 365 -15.39 -5.99 -6.15
N LYS A 366 -15.06 -5.81 -4.87
CA LYS A 366 -15.60 -6.59 -3.75
C LYS A 366 -16.42 -5.74 -2.80
N THR A 367 -17.49 -6.34 -2.26
CA THR A 367 -18.15 -5.82 -1.06
C THR A 367 -17.20 -5.88 0.13
N LEU A 368 -16.99 -4.73 0.78
CA LEU A 368 -16.24 -4.57 2.01
C LEU A 368 -17.10 -4.93 3.23
N THR A 369 -18.34 -4.43 3.27
CA THR A 369 -19.36 -4.78 4.26
C THR A 369 -20.75 -4.40 3.75
N THR A 370 -21.78 -5.06 4.26
CA THR A 370 -23.19 -4.64 4.07
C THR A 370 -23.81 -4.43 5.44
N LYS A 371 -24.59 -3.35 5.58
CA LYS A 371 -25.25 -2.96 6.81
C LYS A 371 -26.76 -3.06 6.66
N ASP A 372 -27.32 -4.17 7.14
CA ASP A 372 -28.77 -4.34 7.22
C ASP A 372 -29.39 -3.41 8.28
N LEU A 373 -30.54 -2.85 7.93
CA LEU A 373 -31.39 -1.95 8.72
C LEU A 373 -32.85 -2.43 8.65
N SER A 374 -33.60 -2.30 9.74
CA SER A 374 -35.03 -2.58 9.77
C SER A 374 -35.75 -1.72 10.81
N GLY A 375 -37.00 -1.36 10.53
CA GLY A 375 -37.80 -0.52 11.40
C GLY A 375 -39.25 -0.43 10.93
N GLY A 376 -40.10 0.24 11.70
CA GLY A 376 -41.50 0.44 11.30
C GLY A 376 -41.60 1.34 10.07
N VAL A 377 -42.50 1.02 9.15
CA VAL A 377 -42.76 1.88 7.98
C VAL A 377 -43.13 3.30 8.45
N GLY A 378 -42.58 4.31 7.77
CA GLY A 378 -42.69 5.72 8.17
C GLY A 378 -41.80 6.16 9.33
N THR A 379 -40.97 5.28 9.91
CA THR A 379 -39.96 5.67 10.91
C THR A 379 -38.59 5.89 10.26
N SER A 380 -37.77 6.77 10.84
CA SER A 380 -36.43 7.09 10.31
C SER A 380 -35.48 5.88 10.38
N LEU A 381 -34.65 5.71 9.34
CA LEU A 381 -33.56 4.73 9.29
C LEU A 381 -32.50 4.96 10.39
N ASN A 382 -32.38 6.19 10.91
CA ASN A 382 -31.40 6.58 11.93
C ASN A 382 -29.96 6.08 11.65
N TYR A 383 -29.55 6.13 10.38
CA TYR A 383 -28.24 5.66 9.93
C TYR A 383 -27.46 6.79 9.22
N ALA A 384 -26.13 6.72 9.28
CA ALA A 384 -25.23 7.63 8.58
C ALA A 384 -23.97 6.88 8.13
N THR A 385 -23.52 7.17 6.91
CA THR A 385 -22.34 6.55 6.29
C THR A 385 -21.02 7.07 6.82
N ALA A 386 -21.01 8.31 7.32
CA ALA A 386 -19.81 9.11 7.62
C ALA A 386 -18.76 8.39 8.48
N ASP A 387 -19.14 7.75 9.59
CA ASP A 387 -18.19 7.05 10.47
C ASP A 387 -17.59 5.79 9.82
N THR A 388 -18.38 5.09 8.99
CA THR A 388 -17.92 3.90 8.28
C THR A 388 -17.00 4.28 7.12
N ILE A 389 -17.37 5.31 6.35
CA ILE A 389 -16.49 5.94 5.35
C ILE A 389 -15.17 6.37 6.01
N LYS A 390 -15.24 7.05 7.16
CA LYS A 390 -14.05 7.50 7.88
C LYS A 390 -13.14 6.32 8.24
N SER A 391 -13.70 5.24 8.80
CA SER A 391 -12.96 4.03 9.14
C SER A 391 -12.19 3.44 7.94
N TYR A 392 -12.81 3.41 6.75
CA TYR A 392 -12.12 2.99 5.54
C TYR A 392 -11.06 4.00 5.07
N THR A 393 -11.32 5.32 5.15
CA THR A 393 -10.29 6.32 4.79
C THR A 393 -9.07 6.30 5.73
N ASP A 394 -9.29 6.05 7.03
CA ASP A 394 -8.21 5.85 8.00
C ASP A 394 -7.41 4.56 7.70
N ALA A 395 -8.05 3.56 7.07
CA ALA A 395 -7.44 2.31 6.60
C ALA A 395 -6.83 2.41 5.18
N GLY A 396 -6.69 3.61 4.61
CA GLY A 396 -6.02 3.83 3.33
C GLY A 396 -6.92 3.80 2.09
N TYR A 397 -8.24 3.91 2.23
CA TYR A 397 -9.16 4.10 1.11
C TYR A 397 -9.41 5.60 0.81
N VAL A 398 -9.98 5.88 -0.36
CA VAL A 398 -10.57 7.17 -0.76
C VAL A 398 -12.02 6.94 -1.16
N LEU A 399 -12.93 7.79 -0.70
CA LEU A 399 -14.33 7.80 -1.15
C LEU A 399 -14.40 8.12 -2.65
N VAL A 400 -15.16 7.32 -3.40
CA VAL A 400 -15.49 7.53 -4.81
C VAL A 400 -16.88 8.13 -4.94
N SER A 401 -17.88 7.51 -4.31
CA SER A 401 -19.25 8.03 -4.22
C SER A 401 -19.98 7.48 -3.00
N ASP A 402 -20.98 8.22 -2.55
CA ASP A 402 -21.94 7.83 -1.51
C ASP A 402 -23.32 8.19 -2.06
N ASP A 403 -24.18 7.20 -2.31
CA ASP A 403 -25.55 7.42 -2.76
C ASP A 403 -26.57 7.54 -1.61
N TYR A 404 -26.12 7.34 -0.37
CA TYR A 404 -26.97 7.39 0.81
C TYR A 404 -27.54 8.82 0.97
N PRO A 405 -28.87 8.99 1.08
CA PRO A 405 -29.46 10.33 1.08
C PRO A 405 -29.01 11.18 2.27
N THR A 406 -28.76 12.46 2.01
CA THR A 406 -28.33 13.44 3.04
C THR A 406 -29.48 14.05 3.86
N GLN A 407 -30.71 13.60 3.63
CA GLN A 407 -31.91 14.01 4.37
C GLN A 407 -32.42 12.83 5.20
N ASP A 408 -33.30 13.08 6.17
CA ASP A 408 -33.88 11.99 6.96
C ASP A 408 -34.69 11.04 6.07
N VAL A 409 -34.23 9.79 5.98
CA VAL A 409 -34.87 8.74 5.19
C VAL A 409 -35.75 7.90 6.10
N GLN A 410 -36.99 7.66 5.69
CA GLN A 410 -37.90 6.76 6.39
C GLN A 410 -37.96 5.38 5.72
N PHE A 411 -38.23 4.36 6.52
CA PHE A 411 -38.49 3.01 6.04
C PHE A 411 -39.76 2.98 5.19
N THR A 412 -39.66 2.40 4.00
CA THR A 412 -40.79 2.13 3.10
C THR A 412 -41.23 0.67 3.16
N GLU A 413 -42.41 0.36 2.60
CA GLU A 413 -42.88 -1.02 2.40
C GLU A 413 -41.95 -1.80 1.45
N GLU A 414 -41.50 -1.14 0.38
CA GLU A 414 -40.50 -1.70 -0.54
C GLU A 414 -39.09 -1.61 0.07
N PRO A 415 -38.25 -2.65 -0.04
CA PRO A 415 -36.87 -2.61 0.44
C PRO A 415 -36.02 -1.54 -0.25
N GLN A 416 -35.23 -0.82 0.54
CA GLN A 416 -34.35 0.27 0.06
C GLN A 416 -32.89 -0.21 0.03
N HIS A 417 -32.14 0.12 -1.02
CA HIS A 417 -30.74 -0.28 -1.18
C HIS A 417 -29.88 0.94 -1.52
N TYR A 418 -28.71 1.03 -0.91
CA TYR A 418 -27.77 2.14 -1.04
C TYR A 418 -26.33 1.61 -1.16
N GLU A 419 -25.54 2.14 -2.09
CA GLU A 419 -24.14 1.77 -2.35
C GLU A 419 -23.16 2.91 -2.03
N VAL A 420 -22.12 2.58 -1.25
CA VAL A 420 -20.99 3.48 -0.94
C VAL A 420 -19.73 2.92 -1.59
N HIS A 421 -19.22 3.61 -2.59
CA HIS A 421 -18.03 3.20 -3.34
C HIS A 421 -16.78 3.86 -2.79
N LEU A 422 -15.77 3.04 -2.50
CA LEU A 422 -14.43 3.45 -2.14
C LEU A 422 -13.41 2.79 -3.07
N LYS A 423 -12.20 3.32 -3.10
CA LYS A 423 -11.04 2.72 -3.78
C LYS A 423 -9.80 2.85 -2.91
N HIS A 424 -8.76 2.09 -3.19
CA HIS A 424 -7.49 2.20 -2.49
C HIS A 424 -6.83 3.56 -2.81
N ASP A 425 -6.30 4.21 -1.78
CA ASP A 425 -5.38 5.33 -1.92
C ASP A 425 -3.98 4.83 -2.26
N THR A 426 -3.19 5.66 -2.93
CA THR A 426 -1.84 5.30 -3.38
C THR A 426 -0.82 6.36 -2.97
N THR A 427 0.45 5.94 -2.88
CA THR A 427 1.58 6.85 -2.60
C THR A 427 2.77 6.49 -3.45
N GLU A 428 3.38 7.50 -4.05
CA GLU A 428 4.61 7.34 -4.83
C GLU A 428 5.85 7.44 -3.95
N GLY A 429 6.91 6.72 -4.32
CA GLY A 429 8.22 6.81 -3.72
C GLY A 429 9.32 6.33 -4.67
N SER A 430 10.57 6.37 -4.21
CA SER A 430 11.72 5.87 -4.95
C SER A 430 12.72 5.17 -4.03
N GLU A 431 13.57 4.35 -4.62
CA GLU A 431 14.73 3.75 -3.97
C GLU A 431 15.94 3.76 -4.90
N GLU A 432 17.13 3.69 -4.30
CA GLU A 432 18.41 3.77 -4.99
C GLU A 432 19.31 2.58 -4.63
N LYS A 433 20.18 2.22 -5.55
CA LYS A 433 21.26 1.23 -5.40
C LYS A 433 22.53 1.78 -6.04
N GLU A 434 23.68 1.35 -5.56
CA GLU A 434 24.98 1.69 -6.14
C GLU A 434 25.73 0.42 -6.54
N VAL A 435 26.55 0.53 -7.59
CA VAL A 435 27.63 -0.41 -7.92
C VAL A 435 28.94 0.38 -7.87
N LYS A 436 30.00 -0.20 -7.32
CA LYS A 436 31.31 0.45 -7.12
C LYS A 436 32.40 -0.25 -7.92
N GLU A 437 33.52 0.44 -8.11
CA GLU A 437 34.75 -0.14 -8.63
C GLU A 437 35.93 0.28 -7.75
N THR A 438 36.72 -0.72 -7.33
CA THR A 438 38.00 -0.59 -6.64
C THR A 438 39.11 -1.18 -7.52
N ILE A 439 40.26 -0.51 -7.59
CA ILE A 439 41.48 -1.07 -8.20
C ILE A 439 42.60 -1.09 -7.16
N HIS A 440 43.03 -2.30 -6.80
CA HIS A 440 44.19 -2.54 -5.94
C HIS A 440 45.51 -2.47 -6.70
N TYR A 441 46.54 -1.88 -6.10
CA TYR A 441 47.89 -1.80 -6.66
C TYR A 441 48.89 -2.50 -5.73
N VAL A 442 49.39 -3.67 -6.13
CA VAL A 442 50.23 -4.54 -5.28
C VAL A 442 51.52 -4.95 -5.98
N PHE A 443 52.56 -5.30 -5.23
CA PHE A 443 53.77 -5.96 -5.78
C PHE A 443 53.53 -7.47 -5.94
N GLU A 444 54.41 -8.17 -6.69
CA GLU A 444 54.34 -9.64 -6.86
C GLU A 444 54.33 -10.45 -5.54
N ASN A 445 54.77 -9.88 -4.42
CA ASN A 445 54.71 -10.51 -3.10
C ASN A 445 53.38 -10.27 -2.33
N GLY A 446 52.46 -9.47 -2.88
CA GLY A 446 51.18 -9.10 -2.29
C GLY A 446 51.22 -7.84 -1.39
N ASP A 447 52.37 -7.21 -1.18
CA ASP A 447 52.45 -5.95 -0.44
C ASP A 447 51.88 -4.78 -1.27
N LEU A 448 51.34 -3.77 -0.59
CA LEU A 448 50.77 -2.58 -1.22
C LEU A 448 51.83 -1.78 -1.98
N ALA A 449 51.63 -1.58 -3.27
CA ALA A 449 52.50 -0.78 -4.15
C ALA A 449 52.03 0.68 -4.28
N LYS A 450 50.71 0.90 -4.19
CA LYS A 450 50.06 2.23 -4.16
C LYS A 450 48.74 2.14 -3.39
N GLU A 451 48.26 3.25 -2.85
CA GLU A 451 46.86 3.36 -2.37
C GLU A 451 45.87 2.97 -3.48
N ASP A 452 44.81 2.27 -3.10
CA ASP A 452 43.77 1.80 -4.01
C ASP A 452 43.05 2.96 -4.71
N TYR A 453 42.67 2.76 -5.98
CA TYR A 453 41.75 3.66 -6.68
C TYR A 453 40.31 3.27 -6.37
N GLN A 454 39.49 4.28 -6.09
CA GLN A 454 38.05 4.14 -5.82
C GLN A 454 37.29 5.00 -6.83
N ALA A 455 36.49 4.37 -7.70
CA ALA A 455 35.68 5.06 -8.68
C ALA A 455 34.52 5.83 -8.04
N THR A 456 33.92 6.77 -8.78
CA THR A 456 32.61 7.32 -8.38
C THR A 456 31.54 6.25 -8.59
N PRO A 457 30.76 5.85 -7.55
CA PRO A 457 29.77 4.79 -7.69
C PRO A 457 28.73 5.09 -8.79
N ILE A 458 28.30 4.05 -9.50
CA ILE A 458 27.19 4.16 -10.45
C ILE A 458 25.89 3.94 -9.70
N THR A 459 25.07 4.98 -9.61
CA THR A 459 23.78 4.97 -8.93
C THR A 459 22.66 4.62 -9.90
N PHE A 460 21.82 3.67 -9.52
CA PHE A 460 20.56 3.35 -10.17
C PHE A 460 19.40 3.76 -9.26
N SER A 461 18.31 4.28 -9.84
CA SER A 461 17.08 4.58 -9.12
C SER A 461 15.86 3.96 -9.80
N ARG A 462 14.84 3.62 -9.00
CA ARG A 462 13.51 3.27 -9.51
C ARG A 462 12.41 3.88 -8.65
N SER A 463 11.30 4.22 -9.29
CA SER A 463 10.07 4.62 -8.60
C SER A 463 9.25 3.40 -8.20
N TYR A 464 8.41 3.53 -7.19
CA TYR A 464 7.34 2.58 -6.88
C TYR A 464 6.05 3.32 -6.54
N VAL A 465 4.92 2.65 -6.81
CA VAL A 465 3.61 3.03 -6.27
C VAL A 465 3.26 2.05 -5.17
N MET A 466 3.01 2.55 -3.97
CA MET A 466 2.50 1.78 -2.83
C MET A 466 0.99 1.95 -2.73
N ASP A 467 0.30 0.82 -2.69
CA ASP A 467 -1.11 0.71 -2.32
C ASP A 467 -1.24 0.83 -0.78
N LYS A 468 -2.04 1.79 -0.29
CA LYS A 468 -2.09 2.08 1.16
C LYS A 468 -2.91 1.07 1.98
N VAL A 469 -3.77 0.30 1.33
CA VAL A 469 -4.64 -0.69 2.00
C VAL A 469 -3.90 -2.00 2.22
N THR A 470 -3.18 -2.46 1.19
CA THR A 470 -2.44 -3.73 1.19
C THR A 470 -0.97 -3.57 1.62
N GLY A 471 -0.40 -2.38 1.46
CA GLY A 471 1.04 -2.13 1.61
C GLY A 471 1.88 -2.65 0.44
N GLU A 472 1.25 -3.19 -0.61
CA GLU A 472 1.96 -3.73 -1.77
C GLU A 472 2.63 -2.61 -2.59
N LYS A 473 3.87 -2.85 -3.01
CA LYS A 473 4.64 -1.92 -3.85
C LYS A 473 4.75 -2.47 -5.27
N THR A 474 4.15 -1.78 -6.24
CA THR A 474 4.44 -1.99 -7.66
C THR A 474 5.65 -1.14 -8.05
N TYR A 475 6.76 -1.79 -8.38
CA TYR A 475 8.01 -1.12 -8.78
C TYR A 475 8.04 -0.84 -10.29
N GLY A 476 8.59 0.31 -10.67
CA GLY A 476 8.99 0.59 -12.04
C GLY A 476 10.40 0.05 -12.36
N GLU A 477 10.80 0.23 -13.62
CA GLU A 477 12.12 -0.13 -14.11
C GLU A 477 13.25 0.68 -13.45
N TRP A 478 14.39 0.02 -13.23
CA TRP A 478 15.63 0.68 -12.80
C TRP A 478 16.20 1.57 -13.92
N LYS A 479 16.68 2.76 -13.54
CA LYS A 479 17.32 3.73 -14.42
C LYS A 479 18.66 4.14 -13.85
N ALA A 480 19.69 4.15 -14.70
CA ALA A 480 20.97 4.77 -14.39
C ALA A 480 20.79 6.27 -14.14
N VAL A 481 21.35 6.78 -13.03
CA VAL A 481 21.25 8.19 -12.62
C VAL A 481 22.44 9.00 -13.14
N ASN A 482 23.65 8.46 -13.01
CA ASN A 482 24.92 9.14 -13.34
C ASN A 482 25.75 8.44 -14.42
N GLY A 483 25.16 7.51 -15.17
CA GLY A 483 25.82 6.74 -16.24
C GLY A 483 25.73 5.24 -16.00
N ASN A 484 26.37 4.45 -16.87
CA ASN A 484 26.40 2.98 -16.78
C ASN A 484 27.76 2.40 -17.24
N GLN A 485 28.84 3.14 -17.00
CA GLN A 485 30.20 2.77 -17.37
C GLN A 485 31.18 3.28 -16.32
N PHE A 486 32.15 2.45 -15.95
CA PHE A 486 33.40 2.91 -15.33
C PHE A 486 34.43 3.18 -16.43
N ASP A 487 35.13 4.31 -16.33
CA ASP A 487 36.11 4.73 -17.33
C ASP A 487 37.46 4.02 -17.15
N GLU A 488 38.32 4.09 -18.17
CA GLU A 488 39.65 3.50 -18.14
C GLU A 488 40.58 4.23 -17.16
N VAL A 489 41.28 3.47 -16.30
CA VAL A 489 42.20 4.01 -15.28
C VAL A 489 43.62 3.59 -15.60
N ALA A 490 44.53 4.57 -15.74
CA ALA A 490 45.95 4.31 -15.96
C ALA A 490 46.63 3.83 -14.67
N SER A 491 47.47 2.81 -14.79
CA SER A 491 48.26 2.27 -13.68
C SER A 491 49.36 3.27 -13.28
N PRO A 492 49.51 3.59 -11.98
CA PRO A 492 50.56 4.51 -11.51
C PRO A 492 51.99 4.05 -11.86
N GLU A 493 52.81 4.96 -12.39
CA GLU A 493 54.24 4.67 -12.56
C GLU A 493 54.95 4.45 -11.21
N ILE A 494 55.74 3.37 -11.12
CA ILE A 494 56.58 3.02 -9.96
C ILE A 494 57.99 2.70 -10.46
N LYS A 495 58.98 3.50 -10.07
CA LYS A 495 60.37 3.37 -10.55
C LYS A 495 60.96 1.99 -10.22
N GLY A 496 61.60 1.34 -11.20
CA GLY A 496 62.21 0.00 -11.05
C GLY A 496 61.21 -1.16 -11.17
N TYR A 497 59.94 -0.86 -11.45
CA TYR A 497 58.87 -1.84 -11.61
C TYR A 497 58.05 -1.55 -12.88
N THR A 498 57.49 -2.61 -13.46
CA THR A 498 56.53 -2.55 -14.57
C THR A 498 55.23 -3.19 -14.09
N PRO A 499 54.05 -2.53 -14.24
CA PRO A 499 52.77 -3.16 -13.94
C PRO A 499 52.45 -4.29 -14.94
N ASP A 500 51.66 -5.28 -14.51
CA ASP A 500 51.12 -6.33 -15.37
C ASP A 500 50.16 -5.80 -16.45
N GLN A 501 49.57 -4.63 -16.21
CA GLN A 501 48.76 -3.86 -17.15
C GLN A 501 49.03 -2.36 -16.99
N ASP A 502 49.34 -1.64 -18.07
CA ASP A 502 49.55 -0.18 -18.05
C ASP A 502 48.26 0.59 -17.70
N LYS A 503 47.10 -0.07 -17.82
CA LYS A 503 45.76 0.49 -17.57
C LYS A 503 44.73 -0.60 -17.32
N VAL A 504 43.79 -0.32 -16.41
CA VAL A 504 42.58 -1.10 -16.23
C VAL A 504 41.53 -0.58 -17.22
N SER A 505 41.08 -1.43 -18.13
CA SER A 505 40.15 -1.06 -19.20
C SER A 505 38.77 -0.69 -18.66
N SER A 506 38.13 0.30 -19.30
CA SER A 506 36.76 0.74 -18.99
C SER A 506 35.75 -0.42 -18.98
N ILE A 507 34.78 -0.38 -18.07
CA ILE A 507 33.73 -1.39 -17.92
C ILE A 507 32.38 -0.80 -18.37
N PRO A 508 31.96 -1.04 -19.64
CA PRO A 508 30.68 -0.55 -20.15
C PRO A 508 29.52 -1.47 -19.76
N ASN A 509 28.30 -0.92 -19.80
CA ASN A 509 27.04 -1.64 -19.52
C ASN A 509 26.94 -2.18 -18.08
N VAL A 510 27.41 -1.41 -17.10
CA VAL A 510 27.16 -1.70 -15.68
C VAL A 510 25.64 -1.73 -15.44
N THR A 511 25.18 -2.70 -14.68
CA THR A 511 23.76 -2.88 -14.33
C THR A 511 23.56 -3.00 -12.82
N VAL A 512 22.37 -2.62 -12.35
CA VAL A 512 21.97 -2.56 -10.93
C VAL A 512 22.06 -3.87 -10.12
N ASP A 513 22.21 -5.01 -10.81
CA ASP A 513 22.34 -6.35 -10.20
C ASP A 513 23.76 -6.92 -10.32
N MET A 514 24.74 -6.10 -10.74
CA MET A 514 26.16 -6.43 -10.59
C MET A 514 26.60 -6.24 -9.14
N ASP A 515 27.44 -7.16 -8.65
CA ASP A 515 28.22 -6.96 -7.43
C ASP A 515 29.26 -5.83 -7.62
N ASP A 516 29.76 -5.28 -6.52
CA ASP A 516 30.88 -4.33 -6.55
C ASP A 516 32.12 -4.96 -7.22
N ILE A 517 32.79 -4.17 -8.05
CA ILE A 517 33.84 -4.63 -8.96
C ILE A 517 35.22 -4.39 -8.34
N GLU A 518 35.95 -5.49 -8.13
CA GLU A 518 37.32 -5.46 -7.61
C GLU A 518 38.32 -5.83 -8.72
N LYS A 519 39.39 -5.04 -8.85
CA LYS A 519 40.49 -5.24 -9.79
C LYS A 519 41.84 -5.22 -9.06
N THR A 520 42.86 -5.82 -9.67
CA THR A 520 44.22 -5.80 -9.15
C THR A 520 45.21 -5.59 -10.27
N VAL A 521 46.16 -4.68 -10.06
CA VAL A 521 47.32 -4.41 -10.89
C VAL A 521 48.56 -4.84 -10.11
N THR A 522 49.36 -5.72 -10.70
CA THR A 522 50.54 -6.32 -10.05
C THR A 522 51.82 -5.71 -10.60
N TYR A 523 52.69 -5.17 -9.75
CA TYR A 523 53.98 -4.61 -10.14
C TYR A 523 55.10 -5.63 -10.02
N LYS A 524 55.72 -5.94 -11.17
CA LYS A 524 56.89 -6.81 -11.31
C LYS A 524 58.16 -5.97 -11.35
N ARG A 525 59.24 -6.40 -10.67
CA ARG A 525 60.52 -5.69 -10.69
C ARG A 525 61.24 -5.86 -12.03
N ASN A 526 61.91 -4.81 -12.49
CA ASN A 526 62.59 -4.79 -13.78
C ASN A 526 63.90 -5.62 -13.78
N PRO A 527 64.28 -6.24 -14.92
CA PRO A 527 65.56 -6.93 -15.06
C PRO A 527 66.72 -5.96 -15.34
N GLY A 528 67.94 -6.34 -14.96
CA GLY A 528 69.19 -5.66 -15.30
C GLY A 528 70.34 -6.64 -15.55
N SER A 529 71.44 -6.16 -16.14
CA SER A 529 72.58 -7.01 -16.52
C SER A 529 73.96 -6.39 -16.27
N VAL A 530 74.97 -7.25 -16.12
CA VAL A 530 76.38 -6.88 -16.00
C VAL A 530 77.23 -7.76 -16.91
N VAL A 531 78.14 -7.16 -17.68
CA VAL A 531 79.06 -7.86 -18.58
C VAL A 531 80.52 -7.61 -18.18
N ILE A 532 81.31 -8.68 -18.10
CA ILE A 532 82.73 -8.66 -17.76
C ILE A 532 83.55 -9.23 -18.92
N THR A 533 84.47 -8.44 -19.49
CA THR A 533 85.26 -8.83 -20.68
C THR A 533 86.76 -8.93 -20.34
N TYR A 534 87.38 -10.07 -20.62
CA TYR A 534 88.82 -10.32 -20.47
C TYR A 534 89.52 -10.14 -21.82
N ILE A 535 90.60 -9.36 -21.86
CA ILE A 535 91.34 -9.00 -23.09
C ILE A 535 92.82 -9.33 -22.94
N ASP A 536 93.42 -9.89 -23.99
CA ASP A 536 94.86 -9.95 -24.18
C ASP A 536 95.34 -8.73 -24.96
N ASP A 537 96.14 -7.88 -24.30
CA ASP A 537 96.77 -6.69 -24.86
C ASP A 537 97.98 -7.03 -25.76
N THR A 538 98.58 -8.23 -25.68
CA THR A 538 99.67 -8.63 -26.59
C THR A 538 99.13 -8.85 -28.01
N THR A 539 97.99 -9.54 -28.16
CA THR A 539 97.37 -9.78 -29.48
C THR A 539 96.15 -8.90 -29.78
N ASN A 540 95.72 -8.06 -28.83
CA ASN A 540 94.48 -7.25 -28.86
C ASN A 540 93.21 -8.08 -29.08
N LYS A 541 93.13 -9.28 -28.48
CA LYS A 541 91.98 -10.20 -28.61
C LYS A 541 91.20 -10.32 -27.31
N VAL A 542 89.88 -10.46 -27.43
CA VAL A 542 89.04 -10.90 -26.31
C VAL A 542 89.37 -12.37 -26.00
N LEU A 543 89.69 -12.64 -24.75
CA LEU A 543 89.93 -13.97 -24.21
C LEU A 543 88.62 -14.63 -23.73
N GLU A 544 87.73 -13.84 -23.12
CA GLU A 544 86.42 -14.27 -22.63
C GLU A 544 85.50 -13.06 -22.43
N GLU A 545 84.19 -13.28 -22.58
CA GLU A 545 83.16 -12.36 -22.09
C GLU A 545 82.15 -13.13 -21.22
N LYS A 546 81.78 -12.54 -20.08
CA LYS A 546 80.90 -13.14 -19.08
C LYS A 546 79.73 -12.20 -18.78
N GLU A 547 78.54 -12.61 -19.18
CA GLU A 547 77.29 -11.93 -18.84
C GLU A 547 76.66 -12.53 -17.55
N LEU A 548 76.02 -11.65 -16.79
CA LEU A 548 75.25 -11.88 -15.57
C LEU A 548 73.95 -11.09 -15.66
N THR A 549 72.85 -11.65 -15.18
CA THR A 549 71.51 -11.04 -15.20
C THR A 549 70.83 -11.22 -13.86
N GLY A 550 70.08 -10.22 -13.40
CA GLY A 550 69.30 -10.27 -12.17
C GLY A 550 68.21 -9.20 -12.13
N GLU A 551 67.51 -9.08 -11.00
CA GLU A 551 66.59 -7.97 -10.76
C GLU A 551 67.36 -6.69 -10.44
N VAL A 552 66.89 -5.53 -10.89
CA VAL A 552 67.54 -4.26 -10.57
C VAL A 552 67.60 -4.01 -9.05
N GLU A 553 68.64 -3.31 -8.62
CA GLU A 553 69.04 -3.10 -7.22
C GLU A 553 69.50 -4.37 -6.46
N SER A 554 69.33 -5.59 -7.01
CA SER A 554 69.89 -6.80 -6.40
C SER A 554 71.40 -6.93 -6.64
N LEU A 555 72.08 -7.65 -5.73
CA LEU A 555 73.55 -7.77 -5.71
C LEU A 555 74.09 -8.73 -6.78
N VAL A 556 75.20 -8.36 -7.42
CA VAL A 556 75.92 -9.16 -8.41
C VAL A 556 76.97 -10.04 -7.72
N ASP A 557 76.67 -11.32 -7.55
CA ASP A 557 77.59 -12.31 -6.94
C ASP A 557 78.66 -12.78 -7.94
N TYR A 558 79.70 -11.97 -8.12
CA TYR A 558 80.83 -12.28 -9.01
C TYR A 558 82.13 -11.59 -8.59
N THR A 559 83.26 -12.27 -8.82
CA THR A 559 84.62 -11.70 -8.67
C THR A 559 85.52 -12.15 -9.82
N THR A 560 86.53 -11.34 -10.12
CA THR A 560 87.49 -11.56 -11.23
C THR A 560 88.68 -12.44 -10.88
N ALA A 561 88.96 -12.64 -9.59
CA ALA A 561 90.25 -13.13 -9.08
C ALA A 561 90.63 -14.52 -9.63
N ASP A 562 89.71 -15.48 -9.61
CA ASP A 562 89.97 -16.85 -10.10
C ASP A 562 90.25 -16.88 -11.59
N ARG A 563 89.59 -16.02 -12.37
CA ARG A 563 89.77 -15.97 -13.83
C ARG A 563 91.05 -15.24 -14.22
N ILE A 564 91.41 -14.17 -13.50
CA ILE A 564 92.74 -13.54 -13.62
C ILE A 564 93.83 -14.57 -13.33
N LYS A 565 93.69 -15.33 -12.22
CA LYS A 565 94.65 -16.37 -11.87
C LYS A 565 94.80 -17.43 -12.96
N TYR A 566 93.70 -17.89 -13.56
CA TYR A 566 93.74 -18.85 -14.67
C TYR A 566 94.62 -18.38 -15.83
N TYR A 567 94.51 -17.11 -16.23
CA TYR A 567 95.33 -16.57 -17.32
C TYR A 567 96.79 -16.38 -16.90
N ILE A 568 97.06 -16.00 -15.65
CA ILE A 568 98.45 -15.93 -15.13
C ILE A 568 99.12 -17.30 -15.19
N ASP A 569 98.42 -18.37 -14.76
CA ASP A 569 98.93 -19.75 -14.84
C ASP A 569 99.13 -20.25 -16.29
N LYS A 570 98.65 -19.50 -17.30
CA LYS A 570 98.83 -19.74 -18.74
C LYS A 570 99.98 -18.93 -19.37
N GLY A 571 100.78 -18.23 -18.57
CA GLY A 571 101.91 -17.42 -19.06
C GLY A 571 101.59 -15.95 -19.33
N PHE A 572 100.37 -15.50 -18.97
CA PHE A 572 100.03 -14.08 -19.00
C PHE A 572 100.45 -13.37 -17.70
N VAL A 573 100.45 -12.05 -17.73
CA VAL A 573 100.53 -11.16 -16.57
C VAL A 573 99.41 -10.14 -16.64
N LEU A 574 98.79 -9.83 -15.48
CA LEU A 574 97.73 -8.83 -15.39
C LEU A 574 98.26 -7.43 -15.76
N VAL A 575 97.51 -6.71 -16.58
CA VAL A 575 97.75 -5.30 -16.94
C VAL A 575 96.81 -4.39 -16.13
N SER A 576 95.52 -4.70 -16.08
CA SER A 576 94.53 -3.97 -15.28
C SER A 576 93.30 -4.81 -14.98
N ASP A 577 92.76 -4.69 -13.77
CA ASP A 577 91.40 -5.12 -13.45
C ASP A 577 90.49 -3.87 -13.41
N GLY A 578 89.41 -3.89 -14.20
CA GLY A 578 88.42 -2.83 -14.28
C GLY A 578 87.11 -3.15 -13.55
N TYR A 579 87.03 -4.30 -12.86
CA TYR A 579 85.89 -4.66 -12.02
C TYR A 579 85.98 -3.95 -10.65
N PRO A 580 84.87 -3.44 -10.07
CA PRO A 580 84.93 -2.69 -8.81
C PRO A 580 85.33 -3.56 -7.61
N GLU A 581 86.07 -2.97 -6.66
CA GLU A 581 86.34 -3.58 -5.35
C GLU A 581 85.13 -3.49 -4.39
N SER A 582 84.18 -2.60 -4.69
CA SER A 582 82.92 -2.45 -3.94
C SER A 582 81.82 -3.37 -4.48
N GLU A 583 80.82 -3.64 -3.64
CA GLU A 583 79.56 -4.28 -4.06
C GLU A 583 78.97 -3.63 -5.32
N VAL A 584 78.54 -4.48 -6.26
CA VAL A 584 77.91 -4.10 -7.52
C VAL A 584 76.47 -4.58 -7.50
N THR A 585 75.52 -3.74 -7.92
CA THR A 585 74.11 -4.10 -8.08
C THR A 585 73.66 -3.97 -9.53
N PHE A 586 72.72 -4.80 -9.95
CA PHE A 586 72.13 -4.71 -11.29
C PHE A 586 71.39 -3.38 -11.46
N THR A 587 71.48 -2.78 -12.65
CA THR A 587 70.83 -1.52 -13.01
C THR A 587 70.15 -1.64 -14.38
N GLU A 588 69.14 -0.82 -14.63
CA GLU A 588 68.32 -0.88 -15.86
C GLU A 588 69.15 -0.63 -17.13
N ASP A 589 70.12 0.30 -17.07
CA ASP A 589 71.00 0.64 -18.21
C ASP A 589 72.07 -0.41 -18.54
N GLY A 590 72.26 -1.38 -17.63
CA GLY A 590 73.33 -2.38 -17.70
C GLY A 590 74.74 -1.82 -17.39
N GLN A 591 75.66 -2.71 -17.00
CA GLN A 591 77.04 -2.34 -16.62
C GLN A 591 78.08 -3.16 -17.39
N LYS A 592 79.26 -2.57 -17.63
CA LYS A 592 80.36 -3.23 -18.35
C LYS A 592 81.72 -2.98 -17.68
N TYR A 593 82.48 -4.05 -17.46
CA TYR A 593 83.80 -4.04 -16.83
C TYR A 593 84.83 -4.79 -17.68
N ILE A 594 86.06 -4.31 -17.73
CA ILE A 594 87.11 -4.84 -18.62
C ILE A 594 88.37 -5.20 -17.83
N ILE A 595 88.88 -6.42 -18.02
CA ILE A 595 90.13 -6.93 -17.45
C ILE A 595 91.12 -7.10 -18.60
N ARG A 596 92.37 -6.66 -18.40
CA ARG A 596 93.44 -6.73 -19.40
C ARG A 596 94.63 -7.53 -18.89
N LEU A 597 95.16 -8.39 -19.75
CA LEU A 597 96.30 -9.28 -19.53
C LEU A 597 97.27 -9.17 -20.71
N LYS A 598 98.52 -9.59 -20.57
CA LYS A 598 99.50 -9.66 -21.68
C LYS A 598 100.46 -10.83 -21.48
N HIS A 599 101.23 -11.21 -22.50
CA HIS A 599 102.23 -12.28 -22.40
C HIS A 599 103.46 -11.90 -21.53
N ASP A 600 104.16 -12.91 -21.00
CA ASP A 600 105.44 -12.81 -20.27
C ASP A 600 106.64 -13.40 -21.07
N GLU A 601 107.89 -13.00 -20.77
CA GLU A 601 109.09 -13.27 -21.59
C GLU A 601 110.30 -13.86 -20.79
N MET A 602 111.31 -14.43 -21.49
CA MET A 602 112.58 -15.00 -20.94
C MET A 602 113.77 -14.83 -21.92
N ARG A 603 115.06 -14.73 -21.48
CA ARG A 603 116.25 -14.43 -22.34
C ARG A 603 117.60 -15.11 -21.92
N GLU A 604 118.50 -15.45 -22.88
CA GLU A 604 119.82 -16.16 -22.73
C GLU A 604 120.89 -15.81 -23.82
N ASP A 605 122.17 -16.28 -23.79
CA ASP A 605 123.33 -15.90 -24.70
C ASP A 605 124.23 -17.08 -25.25
N GLU A 606 125.03 -16.89 -26.35
CA GLU A 606 125.83 -17.90 -27.14
C GLU A 606 127.20 -17.39 -27.72
N GLU A 607 128.26 -18.21 -27.99
CA GLU A 607 129.66 -17.80 -28.43
C GLU A 607 130.49 -18.73 -29.44
N LYS A 608 131.53 -18.22 -30.18
CA LYS A 608 132.48 -18.95 -31.14
C LYS A 608 133.92 -18.32 -31.35
N MET A 609 134.93 -19.02 -31.96
CA MET A 609 136.35 -18.53 -32.22
C MET A 609 137.14 -19.06 -33.50
N VAL A 610 138.24 -18.40 -33.96
CA VAL A 610 139.12 -18.71 -35.17
C VAL A 610 140.65 -18.31 -35.04
N ASN A 611 141.64 -19.03 -35.64
CA ASN A 611 143.14 -18.91 -35.50
C ASN A 611 144.00 -18.80 -36.81
N GLU A 612 145.33 -18.48 -36.74
CA GLU A 612 146.33 -18.49 -37.86
C GLU A 612 147.77 -18.92 -37.44
N THR A 613 148.53 -19.62 -38.32
CA THR A 613 149.94 -20.06 -38.18
C THR A 613 150.79 -19.94 -39.49
N ILE A 614 152.12 -19.76 -39.42
CA ILE A 614 153.05 -19.67 -40.58
C ILE A 614 154.40 -20.37 -40.30
N HIS A 615 154.87 -21.25 -41.20
CA HIS A 615 156.12 -22.03 -41.07
C HIS A 615 157.31 -21.52 -41.93
N TYR A 616 158.55 -21.82 -41.54
CA TYR A 616 159.78 -21.42 -42.28
C TYR A 616 160.79 -22.58 -42.47
N VAL A 617 161.12 -22.93 -43.72
CA VAL A 617 161.98 -24.10 -44.05
C VAL A 617 163.05 -23.80 -45.11
N PHE A 618 164.13 -24.58 -45.19
CA PHE A 618 165.12 -24.54 -46.26
C PHE A 618 164.64 -25.36 -47.48
N GLN A 619 165.30 -25.19 -48.63
CA GLN A 619 164.97 -25.90 -49.86
C GLN A 619 165.11 -27.45 -49.78
N ASN A 620 165.76 -27.97 -48.75
CA ASN A 620 165.83 -29.42 -48.43
C ASN A 620 164.71 -29.88 -47.47
N GLY A 621 163.82 -28.99 -47.03
CA GLY A 621 162.72 -29.25 -46.10
C GLY A 621 163.08 -29.16 -44.62
N GLU A 622 164.34 -28.93 -44.25
CA GLU A 622 164.73 -28.71 -42.85
C GLU A 622 164.25 -27.33 -42.37
N SER A 623 163.90 -27.17 -41.09
CA SER A 623 163.47 -25.86 -40.56
C SER A 623 164.56 -24.79 -40.76
N ALA A 624 164.14 -23.64 -41.27
CA ALA A 624 164.94 -22.45 -41.46
C ALA A 624 164.73 -21.44 -40.33
N SER A 625 163.54 -21.42 -39.72
CA SER A 625 163.22 -20.66 -38.51
C SER A 625 162.00 -21.26 -37.79
N GLU A 626 161.76 -20.83 -36.56
CA GLU A 626 160.53 -21.13 -35.82
C GLU A 626 159.29 -20.48 -36.45
N ASP A 627 158.15 -21.14 -36.27
CA ASP A 627 156.86 -20.77 -36.83
C ASP A 627 156.23 -19.55 -36.10
N TYR A 628 155.39 -18.81 -36.80
CA TYR A 628 154.55 -17.74 -36.23
C TYR A 628 153.15 -18.28 -35.94
N VAL A 629 152.53 -17.88 -34.83
CA VAL A 629 151.12 -18.18 -34.48
C VAL A 629 150.44 -16.89 -34.01
N ALA A 630 149.23 -16.63 -34.50
CA ALA A 630 148.44 -15.43 -34.20
C ALA A 630 147.48 -15.59 -33.00
N THR A 631 146.87 -14.49 -32.55
CA THR A 631 145.87 -14.50 -31.46
C THR A 631 144.44 -14.64 -32.01
N PRO A 632 143.64 -15.61 -31.54
CA PRO A 632 142.32 -15.88 -32.13
C PRO A 632 141.25 -14.78 -31.97
N ILE A 633 140.32 -14.80 -32.92
CA ILE A 633 139.16 -13.90 -33.02
C ILE A 633 137.91 -14.60 -32.45
N LYS A 634 137.03 -13.89 -31.71
CA LYS A 634 135.85 -14.42 -30.98
C LYS A 634 134.54 -13.69 -31.33
N PHE A 635 133.38 -14.36 -31.20
CA PHE A 635 132.03 -13.84 -31.49
C PHE A 635 130.93 -14.26 -30.49
N SER A 636 129.83 -13.48 -30.31
CA SER A 636 128.70 -13.76 -29.37
C SER A 636 127.29 -13.21 -29.77
N ARG A 637 126.16 -13.74 -29.24
CA ARG A 637 124.74 -13.25 -29.43
C ARG A 637 123.71 -13.65 -28.33
N THR A 638 122.52 -13.03 -28.31
CA THR A 638 121.39 -13.23 -27.35
C THR A 638 120.16 -13.97 -27.95
N VAL A 639 119.28 -14.55 -27.11
CA VAL A 639 118.05 -15.30 -27.45
C VAL A 639 116.88 -14.87 -26.53
N THR A 640 115.61 -14.85 -27.02
CA THR A 640 114.39 -14.48 -26.24
C THR A 640 113.21 -15.42 -26.52
N THR A 641 112.39 -15.75 -25.51
CA THR A 641 111.23 -16.66 -25.60
C THR A 641 109.95 -16.05 -24.99
N ASP A 642 108.82 -16.16 -25.70
CA ASP A 642 107.46 -15.81 -25.22
C ASP A 642 106.80 -16.98 -24.46
N LYS A 643 106.23 -16.74 -23.27
CA LYS A 643 105.71 -17.81 -22.38
C LYS A 643 104.29 -18.29 -22.67
N VAL A 644 103.50 -17.59 -23.49
CA VAL A 644 102.15 -18.02 -23.87
C VAL A 644 102.19 -18.86 -25.15
N THR A 645 103.04 -18.46 -26.09
CA THR A 645 103.18 -19.07 -27.43
C THR A 645 104.34 -20.05 -27.54
N GLY A 646 105.41 -19.87 -26.75
CA GLY A 646 106.65 -20.64 -26.85
C GLY A 646 107.57 -20.20 -27.99
N GLU A 647 107.29 -19.09 -28.68
CA GLU A 647 108.12 -18.61 -29.80
C GLU A 647 109.50 -18.12 -29.34
N ILE A 648 110.57 -18.53 -30.04
CA ILE A 648 111.96 -18.19 -29.74
C ILE A 648 112.54 -17.30 -30.84
N THR A 649 113.17 -16.19 -30.45
CA THR A 649 113.84 -15.22 -31.35
C THR A 649 115.33 -15.09 -31.01
N TYR A 650 116.17 -15.02 -32.04
CA TYR A 650 117.63 -14.93 -31.92
C TYR A 650 118.15 -13.55 -32.36
N GLY A 651 119.07 -12.98 -31.58
CA GLY A 651 119.80 -11.75 -31.90
C GLY A 651 120.95 -11.96 -32.89
N ALA A 652 121.57 -10.85 -33.31
CA ALA A 652 122.70 -10.84 -34.25
C ALA A 652 124.04 -11.11 -33.57
N TRP A 653 124.92 -11.85 -34.25
CA TRP A 653 126.31 -12.09 -33.83
C TRP A 653 127.15 -10.80 -33.80
N GLN A 654 127.97 -10.65 -32.76
CA GLN A 654 128.94 -9.57 -32.57
C GLN A 654 130.37 -10.13 -32.56
N ALA A 655 131.34 -9.39 -33.09
CA ALA A 655 132.76 -9.77 -33.09
C ALA A 655 133.52 -9.03 -31.96
N GLU A 656 134.26 -9.76 -31.13
CA GLU A 656 134.94 -9.19 -29.96
C GLU A 656 136.33 -8.62 -30.28
N ASN A 657 137.11 -9.31 -31.11
CA ASN A 657 138.56 -9.07 -31.24
C ASN A 657 139.01 -8.62 -32.65
N GLY A 658 138.10 -8.04 -33.44
CA GLY A 658 138.36 -7.70 -34.85
C GLY A 658 138.08 -8.87 -35.81
N ASN A 659 138.52 -8.75 -37.07
CA ASN A 659 138.19 -9.71 -38.14
C ASN A 659 139.36 -9.95 -39.13
N GLN A 660 140.60 -9.75 -38.69
CA GLN A 660 141.79 -9.90 -39.53
C GLN A 660 143.03 -10.34 -38.75
N PHE A 661 143.90 -11.10 -39.39
CA PHE A 661 145.27 -11.37 -38.94
C PHE A 661 146.27 -10.44 -39.68
N ALA A 662 147.39 -10.11 -39.03
CA ALA A 662 148.32 -9.09 -39.51
C ALA A 662 149.41 -9.65 -40.45
N GLU A 663 150.10 -8.77 -41.17
CA GLU A 663 151.27 -9.13 -41.98
C GLU A 663 152.44 -9.62 -41.11
N VAL A 664 153.13 -10.66 -41.57
CA VAL A 664 154.26 -11.29 -40.87
C VAL A 664 155.48 -11.35 -41.78
N VAL A 665 156.58 -10.72 -41.36
CA VAL A 665 157.81 -10.63 -42.15
C VAL A 665 158.68 -11.87 -41.94
N SER A 666 159.14 -12.46 -43.05
CA SER A 666 159.97 -13.65 -43.02
C SER A 666 161.40 -13.34 -42.52
N PRO A 667 162.01 -14.20 -41.68
CA PRO A 667 163.39 -14.03 -41.20
C PRO A 667 164.46 -13.83 -42.29
N LYS A 668 165.66 -13.38 -41.90
CA LYS A 668 166.81 -13.26 -42.82
C LYS A 668 167.92 -14.21 -42.42
N ILE A 669 168.31 -15.10 -43.34
CA ILE A 669 169.30 -16.15 -43.09
C ILE A 669 170.53 -15.90 -43.97
N LYS A 670 171.72 -15.86 -43.36
CA LYS A 670 172.94 -15.43 -44.06
C LYS A 670 173.37 -16.45 -45.12
N GLY A 671 173.46 -16.01 -46.38
CA GLY A 671 173.81 -16.85 -47.53
C GLY A 671 172.63 -17.66 -48.10
N TYR A 672 171.41 -17.32 -47.67
CA TYR A 672 170.17 -17.86 -48.18
C TYR A 672 169.15 -16.72 -48.45
N SER A 673 168.37 -16.88 -49.50
CA SER A 673 167.26 -16.00 -49.88
C SER A 673 165.93 -16.72 -49.66
N ALA A 674 164.97 -16.09 -48.98
CA ALA A 674 163.60 -16.59 -48.84
C ALA A 674 162.83 -16.42 -50.17
N ASP A 675 161.94 -17.35 -50.50
CA ASP A 675 161.01 -17.26 -51.63
C ASP A 675 159.95 -16.16 -51.43
N GLN A 676 159.52 -15.99 -50.18
CA GLN A 676 158.65 -14.92 -49.71
C GLN A 676 159.38 -14.15 -48.61
N SER A 677 159.50 -12.84 -48.76
CA SER A 677 160.06 -11.99 -47.69
C SER A 677 159.05 -11.65 -46.59
N LYS A 678 157.78 -12.00 -46.78
CA LYS A 678 156.66 -11.82 -45.84
C LYS A 678 155.42 -12.61 -46.28
N ILE A 679 154.51 -12.87 -45.33
CA ILE A 679 153.10 -13.21 -45.56
C ILE A 679 152.26 -11.95 -45.34
N ASP A 680 151.42 -11.59 -46.31
CA ASP A 680 150.51 -10.45 -46.20
C ASP A 680 149.33 -10.74 -45.24
N ALA A 681 148.77 -9.69 -44.65
CA ALA A 681 147.64 -9.74 -43.71
C ALA A 681 146.38 -10.43 -44.30
N ILE A 682 145.68 -11.21 -43.48
CA ILE A 682 144.43 -11.91 -43.86
C ILE A 682 143.22 -11.18 -43.28
N THR A 683 142.39 -10.60 -44.15
CA THR A 683 141.17 -9.87 -43.78
C THR A 683 139.90 -10.67 -44.06
N GLY A 684 138.88 -10.55 -43.21
CA GLY A 684 137.54 -11.07 -43.49
C GLY A 684 137.15 -12.32 -42.69
N ILE A 685 137.70 -12.49 -41.49
CA ILE A 685 137.37 -13.58 -40.57
C ILE A 685 135.94 -13.41 -40.03
N THR A 686 135.16 -14.49 -40.01
CA THR A 686 133.74 -14.56 -39.57
C THR A 686 133.56 -15.67 -38.52
N PRO A 687 132.41 -15.81 -37.83
CA PRO A 687 132.17 -16.91 -36.89
C PRO A 687 132.21 -18.31 -37.52
N GLU A 688 132.20 -18.39 -38.86
CA GLU A 688 132.22 -19.62 -39.65
C GLU A 688 133.54 -19.82 -40.43
N THR A 689 134.54 -18.97 -40.22
CA THR A 689 135.85 -19.10 -40.86
C THR A 689 136.69 -20.15 -40.12
N GLY A 690 137.35 -21.05 -40.83
CA GLY A 690 138.27 -22.03 -40.24
C GLY A 690 139.68 -21.48 -39.99
N ASP A 691 140.46 -22.19 -39.18
CA ASP A 691 141.84 -21.86 -38.86
C ASP A 691 142.76 -21.92 -40.09
N ILE A 692 143.85 -21.14 -40.10
CA ILE A 692 144.66 -20.85 -41.30
C ILE A 692 146.15 -21.21 -41.12
N GLU A 693 146.80 -21.83 -42.12
CA GLU A 693 148.24 -22.16 -42.13
C GLU A 693 148.97 -21.73 -43.42
N LYS A 694 150.28 -21.40 -43.33
CA LYS A 694 151.16 -20.93 -44.44
C LYS A 694 152.60 -21.46 -44.29
N THR A 695 153.43 -21.44 -45.35
CA THR A 695 154.86 -21.83 -45.29
C THR A 695 155.74 -20.99 -46.24
N VAL A 696 156.99 -20.72 -45.85
CA VAL A 696 158.03 -19.95 -46.57
C VAL A 696 159.35 -20.75 -46.68
N VAL A 697 160.06 -20.66 -47.82
CA VAL A 697 161.21 -21.53 -48.18
C VAL A 697 162.51 -20.77 -48.51
N TYR A 698 163.68 -21.23 -48.03
CA TYR A 698 164.99 -20.56 -48.18
C TYR A 698 166.00 -21.30 -49.09
N THR A 699 166.66 -20.58 -50.01
CA THR A 699 167.58 -21.12 -51.06
C THR A 699 168.96 -20.46 -51.04
N LYS A 700 170.06 -21.20 -51.34
CA LYS A 700 171.47 -20.80 -51.14
C LYS A 700 172.11 -20.04 -52.33
N ASP A 701 172.96 -19.04 -52.04
CA ASP A 701 173.57 -18.13 -53.05
C ASP A 701 174.89 -18.66 -53.69
N THR A 702 175.24 -18.20 -54.91
CA THR A 702 176.52 -18.53 -55.62
C THR A 702 177.23 -17.32 -56.27
N SER A 703 178.56 -17.34 -56.32
CA SER A 703 179.42 -16.20 -56.72
C SER A 703 179.76 -16.15 -58.22
N THR A 704 179.86 -14.96 -58.82
CA THR A 704 179.94 -14.79 -60.30
C THR A 704 181.20 -14.09 -60.80
N THR A 705 181.56 -14.35 -62.06
CA THR A 705 182.51 -13.53 -62.85
C THR A 705 181.88 -13.17 -64.20
N THR A 706 181.02 -12.14 -64.26
CA THR A 706 180.78 -11.27 -65.43
C THR A 706 179.73 -10.18 -65.15
N LEU A 707 180.00 -8.96 -65.62
CA LEU A 707 179.12 -7.90 -66.16
C LEU A 707 177.73 -7.58 -65.53
N PRO A 708 177.47 -6.28 -65.27
CA PRO A 708 176.13 -5.71 -65.48
C PRO A 708 176.10 -4.34 -66.22
N PRO A 709 175.05 -4.05 -67.03
CA PRO A 709 174.72 -2.75 -67.63
C PRO A 709 173.60 -1.98 -66.85
N VAL A 710 173.56 -0.64 -66.79
CA VAL A 710 172.81 0.37 -67.60
C VAL A 710 171.31 0.60 -67.24
N THR A 711 170.88 1.87 -67.31
CA THR A 711 169.54 2.46 -67.02
C THR A 711 168.74 2.77 -68.33
N PHE A 712 167.54 3.36 -68.42
CA PHE A 712 166.63 4.17 -67.58
C PHE A 712 165.14 3.88 -67.94
N PRO A 713 164.13 4.31 -67.17
CA PRO A 713 162.75 4.42 -67.66
C PRO A 713 162.50 5.74 -68.40
N ASP A 714 161.62 5.72 -69.42
CA ASP A 714 160.96 6.89 -70.00
C ASP A 714 159.58 6.52 -70.62
N SER A 715 158.77 7.56 -70.86
CA SER A 715 157.51 7.75 -71.60
C SER A 715 156.83 6.60 -72.40
N GLY A 716 155.47 6.60 -72.42
CA GLY A 716 154.67 5.80 -73.36
C GLY A 716 153.14 5.80 -73.19
N ASN A 717 152.42 6.17 -74.26
CA ASN A 717 151.01 5.83 -74.60
C ASN A 717 150.95 4.34 -75.10
N PRO A 718 149.85 3.68 -75.58
CA PRO A 718 148.44 4.09 -75.80
C PRO A 718 147.33 2.99 -75.57
N SER A 719 146.10 3.31 -76.03
CA SER A 719 145.14 2.44 -76.80
C SER A 719 144.15 1.43 -76.16
N LEU A 720 142.91 1.48 -76.73
CA LEU A 720 141.82 0.46 -76.82
C LEU A 720 142.22 -0.73 -77.75
N PRO A 721 141.40 -1.77 -78.12
CA PRO A 721 139.94 -2.02 -77.92
C PRO A 721 139.53 -3.51 -77.63
N ASN A 722 138.21 -3.83 -77.79
CA ASN A 722 137.65 -5.14 -78.26
C ASN A 722 137.73 -6.40 -77.34
N GLN A 723 136.93 -7.48 -77.49
CA GLN A 723 135.58 -7.76 -78.07
C GLN A 723 135.13 -9.21 -77.70
N VAL A 724 133.81 -9.50 -77.65
CA VAL A 724 133.03 -10.78 -77.86
C VAL A 724 133.63 -12.14 -77.37
N ILE A 725 132.91 -13.01 -76.64
CA ILE A 725 132.06 -14.17 -77.07
C ILE A 725 131.56 -14.80 -75.75
N ASP A 726 130.28 -15.04 -75.41
CA ASP A 726 129.11 -15.68 -76.09
C ASP A 726 129.00 -17.22 -75.86
N ASN A 727 127.75 -17.70 -75.65
CA ASN A 727 127.27 -19.09 -75.47
C ASN A 727 127.69 -19.85 -74.19
N GLN A 728 126.86 -20.71 -73.56
CA GLN A 728 125.47 -21.18 -73.78
C GLN A 728 124.85 -21.53 -72.39
N LYS A 729 123.55 -21.31 -72.11
CA LYS A 729 122.36 -22.14 -72.44
C LYS A 729 122.50 -23.57 -71.87
N THR A 730 121.58 -24.13 -71.07
CA THR A 730 120.15 -24.45 -71.38
C THR A 730 119.22 -24.44 -70.17
N GLU A 731 118.09 -23.74 -70.25
CA GLU A 731 116.70 -24.23 -70.48
C GLU A 731 116.06 -24.83 -69.20
N GLU A 732 115.14 -24.14 -68.53
CA GLU A 732 113.75 -23.74 -68.90
C GLU A 732 112.75 -24.90 -68.88
N PHE A 733 111.63 -24.70 -68.16
CA PHE A 733 110.29 -24.89 -68.72
C PHE A 733 109.28 -24.01 -67.97
N ASP A 734 108.62 -23.12 -68.71
CA ASP A 734 107.48 -22.30 -68.26
C ASP A 734 106.17 -22.95 -68.73
N PHE A 735 105.08 -22.78 -67.98
CA PHE A 735 103.74 -23.04 -68.51
C PHE A 735 102.64 -22.22 -67.83
N LYS A 736 102.08 -21.26 -68.58
CA LYS A 736 100.75 -20.70 -68.34
C LYS A 736 99.67 -21.70 -68.80
N SER A 737 98.54 -21.79 -68.09
CA SER A 737 97.20 -21.50 -68.64
C SER A 737 96.04 -22.01 -67.77
N ASP A 738 95.01 -21.18 -67.64
CA ASP A 738 93.56 -21.48 -67.71
C ASP A 738 92.92 -22.72 -67.04
N ASP A 739 91.97 -22.40 -66.14
CA ASP A 739 90.52 -22.67 -66.27
C ASP A 739 89.90 -24.05 -65.91
N THR A 740 88.63 -23.97 -65.48
CA THR A 740 87.58 -25.00 -65.35
C THR A 740 87.58 -26.04 -64.20
N ALA A 741 86.56 -25.89 -63.34
CA ALA A 741 85.44 -26.84 -63.08
C ALA A 741 85.55 -28.14 -62.23
N ASP A 742 84.42 -28.36 -61.53
CA ASP A 742 83.73 -29.60 -61.10
C ASP A 742 84.19 -30.48 -59.90
N VAL A 743 83.39 -30.43 -58.81
CA VAL A 743 82.33 -31.43 -58.41
C VAL A 743 82.81 -32.89 -58.26
N PRO A 744 82.52 -33.63 -57.15
CA PRO A 744 81.12 -33.92 -56.74
C PRO A 744 80.78 -34.19 -55.23
N THR A 745 79.47 -34.16 -54.93
CA THR A 745 78.65 -35.04 -53.99
C THR A 745 79.14 -35.34 -52.56
N SER A 746 78.31 -35.59 -51.53
CA SER A 746 76.84 -35.60 -51.26
C SER A 746 76.69 -35.49 -49.70
N GLU A 747 75.56 -35.50 -49.00
CA GLU A 747 74.15 -35.87 -49.25
C GLU A 747 73.27 -35.26 -48.12
N GLU A 748 71.96 -35.07 -48.36
CA GLU A 748 70.79 -35.03 -47.43
C GLU A 748 70.91 -34.43 -45.99
N GLY A 749 69.95 -33.69 -45.43
CA GLY A 749 68.51 -33.48 -45.68
C GLY A 749 67.84 -33.22 -44.30
N THR A 750 66.68 -32.57 -44.10
CA THR A 750 65.65 -32.00 -44.98
C THR A 750 64.83 -30.98 -44.15
N GLU A 751 64.51 -29.81 -44.70
CA GLU A 751 63.29 -29.07 -44.32
C GLU A 751 62.04 -29.82 -44.80
N VAL A 752 60.88 -29.60 -44.18
CA VAL A 752 59.61 -29.26 -44.88
C VAL A 752 58.72 -28.47 -43.92
N THR A 753 58.49 -27.18 -44.23
CA THR A 753 57.26 -26.43 -43.88
C THR A 753 56.28 -26.52 -45.07
N THR A 754 55.12 -25.83 -45.02
CA THR A 754 54.03 -25.72 -46.04
C THR A 754 52.80 -26.63 -45.78
N GLU A 755 51.56 -26.22 -46.07
CA GLU A 755 51.01 -24.91 -46.47
C GLU A 755 49.52 -24.78 -46.08
N GLU A 756 48.92 -23.65 -46.47
CA GLU A 756 47.54 -23.24 -46.22
C GLU A 756 46.44 -24.12 -46.89
N ASP A 757 45.22 -24.03 -46.35
CA ASP A 757 44.06 -23.37 -47.01
C ASP A 757 42.71 -24.15 -47.02
N ASN A 758 41.62 -23.38 -47.16
CA ASN A 758 40.24 -23.74 -47.54
C ASN A 758 39.23 -24.29 -46.50
N LEU A 759 38.27 -23.42 -46.15
CA LEU A 759 36.82 -23.73 -46.03
C LEU A 759 36.25 -24.07 -47.44
N PRO A 760 35.07 -24.72 -47.66
CA PRO A 760 33.84 -24.62 -46.83
C PRO A 760 32.84 -25.84 -46.81
N ILE A 761 31.70 -25.69 -46.08
CA ILE A 761 30.32 -26.27 -46.34
C ILE A 761 30.14 -27.83 -46.31
N THR A 762 29.24 -28.46 -45.53
CA THR A 762 27.77 -28.66 -45.75
C THR A 762 27.10 -29.52 -44.64
N GLY A 763 25.76 -29.46 -44.47
CA GLY A 763 24.89 -30.57 -43.96
C GLY A 763 24.30 -30.40 -42.55
N GLU A 764 23.16 -29.73 -42.33
CA GLU A 764 21.74 -30.15 -42.49
C GLU A 764 21.20 -31.29 -41.58
N ASN A 765 20.36 -30.94 -40.60
CA ASN A 765 18.95 -31.38 -40.38
C ASN A 765 18.43 -30.67 -39.09
N ILE A 766 17.30 -29.94 -39.00
CA ILE A 766 15.89 -30.18 -39.38
C ILE A 766 15.23 -31.27 -38.47
N THR A 767 14.02 -31.15 -37.88
CA THR A 767 13.12 -30.04 -37.49
C THR A 767 12.05 -30.58 -36.50
N LYS A 768 11.42 -29.69 -35.73
CA LYS A 768 10.14 -29.80 -34.97
C LYS A 768 9.23 -31.01 -35.29
N MET A 769 8.56 -31.53 -34.26
CA MET A 769 7.13 -31.90 -34.39
C MET A 769 6.33 -31.63 -33.11
N ARG A 770 5.02 -31.39 -33.26
CA ARG A 770 4.06 -30.91 -32.25
C ARG A 770 2.83 -31.84 -32.27
N LEU A 771 2.08 -31.88 -31.15
CA LEU A 771 0.71 -32.43 -30.98
C LEU A 771 0.48 -33.95 -31.12
N LEU A 772 -0.16 -34.53 -30.08
CA LEU A 772 -1.51 -35.17 -30.07
C LEU A 772 -1.67 -35.91 -28.71
N SER A 773 -2.44 -35.40 -27.76
CA SER A 773 -3.84 -35.76 -27.49
C SER A 773 -4.11 -37.23 -27.13
N THR A 774 -4.53 -37.50 -25.89
CA THR A 774 -5.49 -38.58 -25.59
C THR A 774 -6.42 -38.19 -24.44
N LEU A 775 -7.71 -38.45 -24.66
CA LEU A 775 -8.80 -38.34 -23.70
C LEU A 775 -8.82 -39.62 -22.81
N GLY A 776 -9.15 -39.49 -21.53
CA GLY A 776 -9.21 -40.63 -20.59
C GLY A 776 -10.32 -40.46 -19.56
N VAL A 777 -11.50 -41.00 -19.85
CA VAL A 777 -12.69 -40.97 -18.97
C VAL A 777 -12.58 -42.06 -17.90
N PHE A 778 -12.99 -41.74 -16.67
CA PHE A 778 -13.50 -42.73 -15.71
C PHE A 778 -14.80 -42.24 -15.08
N LEU A 779 -15.73 -43.17 -14.83
CA LEU A 779 -17.15 -42.88 -14.55
C LEU A 779 -17.66 -43.87 -13.48
N LEU A 780 -18.73 -43.49 -12.76
CA LEU A 780 -19.44 -44.22 -11.69
C LEU A 780 -18.68 -44.21 -10.34
N ALA A 781 -19.17 -43.66 -9.21
CA ALA A 781 -20.51 -43.60 -8.60
C ALA A 781 -20.99 -44.93 -7.99
N VAL A 782 -21.28 -44.92 -6.66
CA VAL A 782 -22.57 -45.29 -6.03
C VAL A 782 -22.47 -45.39 -4.48
N SER A 783 -23.45 -44.78 -3.80
CA SER A 783 -23.97 -44.99 -2.42
C SER A 783 -23.08 -45.00 -1.16
N ALA A 784 -23.33 -44.01 -0.29
CA ALA A 784 -23.88 -44.20 1.08
C ALA A 784 -24.44 -42.83 1.55
N MET A 785 -25.73 -42.53 1.37
CA MET A 785 -26.80 -42.73 2.37
C MET A 785 -26.44 -42.46 3.85
N LEU A 786 -27.09 -41.43 4.39
CA LEU A 786 -27.72 -41.40 5.72
C LEU A 786 -26.86 -41.75 6.95
N TYR A 787 -26.32 -40.73 7.64
CA TYR A 787 -26.44 -40.65 9.09
C TYR A 787 -26.38 -39.20 9.61
N GLU A 788 -27.20 -38.88 10.62
CA GLU A 788 -27.28 -37.63 11.38
C GLU A 788 -27.42 -36.25 10.68
N LEU A 789 -28.56 -36.02 10.02
CA LEU A 789 -29.34 -34.81 10.33
C LEU A 789 -30.43 -35.16 11.36
N LYS A 790 -30.02 -35.52 12.58
CA LYS A 790 -30.98 -35.83 13.66
C LYS A 790 -30.48 -35.53 15.08
N ARG A 791 -30.04 -34.28 15.32
CA ARG A 791 -29.93 -33.76 16.69
C ARG A 791 -30.33 -32.28 16.84
N ARG A 792 -31.57 -31.97 16.44
CA ARG A 792 -32.29 -30.80 16.98
C ARG A 792 -32.65 -31.08 18.45
N ILE A 793 -32.60 -30.04 19.29
CA ILE A 793 -33.22 -29.94 20.63
C ILE A 793 -32.57 -30.81 21.74
N LYS A 794 -31.62 -30.21 22.49
CA LYS A 794 -31.56 -30.32 23.97
C LYS A 794 -30.59 -29.30 24.60
N LYS A 795 -31.14 -28.18 25.09
CA LYS A 795 -30.46 -27.11 25.87
C LYS A 795 -29.36 -26.35 25.09
N GLN A 796 -29.18 -25.04 25.23
CA GLN A 796 -29.86 -24.03 26.07
C GLN A 796 -30.55 -22.99 25.19
#